data_AF-A0A969KG38-F1
#
_entry.id   AF-A0A969KG38-F1
#
_cell.length_a   1.000
_cell.length_b   1.000
_cell.length_c   1.000
_cell.angle_alpha   90.00
_cell.angle_beta   90.00
_cell.angle_gamma   90.00
#
_symmetry.space_group_name_H-M   'P 1'
#
loop_
_entity.id
_entity.type
_entity.pdbx_description
1 polymer ?
#
loop_
_entity_poly.entity_id
_entity_poly.type
_entity_poly.pdbx_seq_one_letter_code
_entity_poly.pdbx_strand_id
1 'polypeptide(L)'
;MDQNDVVANWVDINGNTLQRWVVGSNVPTGTDAIEFDLKLGGRLFGAGIDIPIDFQFPGIALDVNGGFGMSLDWSFDFGFGLSVSDTFYLLTNNDVNDKELEVNINVFLDGNPSSEHTPATATTFNAQAQLLFFQADLTDNRPNNRPSGIYGQFSLDVVGDSRGRMTFNRLISTPFKQLFNVGFGLDADLSMKATLSLGTLNGQTIQGIPKLRGDIDVNWGWAVGQQFTNPGFGINNLEVDLGSYVQGFLSPIAQKVKDVLDPVMPIVRLLNTKIPGLDIILDDDTLKGLINLLIQLKGRNPIDFSFIDEAEQIYALVGVIASLQPGDWMPLGNIAGLGSKAGPTSTQASATGQNVGSITEIENKLYGSTSSGGAGLRKDSKTSGTKKTPRSGFQVLPYLKDISNWMNLLSGGDAILFTYELPLLEFSADFEVLLFSYGIPKIASININAIAGFAATADLSFGYDTYGIRQAINTGNPLYALDGFFIGDWTIEGLQKGEEIEKPEFTLTGYIGLEGELDIFIASIGAQGKIVLDVDIDLQDIPKSSLTKNSDGYVTNITWRGDGKIRGSEIITMLGFQDPQLTNIPSIFQALSRPLNLINIDAEIRFDLDLVGQAFGFDFRENLLSFTLFEFDWNPTPVQPYLARVENGILYLNSGPDAGRRTYGETKDGGEIFTITPISPQGESALSLITITKPKISQPTKSLPASPKLWP
;
A
#
# COMPACT_ATOMS: atom_id res chain seq x y z
N MET A 1 10.51 -38.77 -42.85
CA MET A 1 11.58 -39.53 -43.50
C MET A 1 11.21 -39.71 -44.96
N ASP A 2 11.70 -38.79 -45.78
CA ASP A 2 11.74 -38.90 -47.24
C ASP A 2 13.01 -39.68 -47.64
N GLN A 3 13.01 -40.30 -48.82
CA GLN A 3 14.17 -41.01 -49.36
C GLN A 3 15.39 -40.07 -49.55
N ASN A 4 15.15 -38.75 -49.57
CA ASN A 4 16.17 -37.72 -49.66
C ASN A 4 16.90 -37.40 -48.33
N ASP A 5 16.36 -37.87 -47.19
CA ASP A 5 16.91 -37.59 -45.85
C ASP A 5 18.15 -38.45 -45.51
N VAL A 6 18.48 -39.42 -46.37
CA VAL A 6 19.63 -40.31 -46.22
C VAL A 6 20.61 -40.10 -47.37
N VAL A 7 21.83 -39.74 -47.03
CA VAL A 7 22.95 -39.57 -47.97
C VAL A 7 24.00 -40.62 -47.66
N ALA A 8 24.45 -41.35 -48.67
CA ALA A 8 25.60 -42.24 -48.54
C ALA A 8 26.74 -41.72 -49.41
N ASN A 9 27.95 -41.62 -48.85
CA ASN A 9 29.14 -41.08 -49.53
C ASN A 9 30.33 -42.05 -49.38
N TRP A 10 31.09 -42.20 -50.46
CA TRP A 10 32.44 -42.77 -50.41
C TRP A 10 33.43 -41.69 -50.00
N VAL A 11 34.28 -41.98 -49.02
CA VAL A 11 35.27 -41.03 -48.49
C VAL A 11 36.68 -41.61 -48.47
N ASP A 12 37.69 -40.76 -48.55
CA ASP A 12 39.09 -41.15 -48.40
C ASP A 12 39.50 -41.29 -46.92
N ILE A 13 40.76 -41.69 -46.68
CA ILE A 13 41.32 -41.90 -45.33
C ILE A 13 41.37 -40.62 -44.47
N ASN A 14 41.33 -39.45 -45.12
CA ASN A 14 41.33 -38.14 -44.46
C ASN A 14 39.91 -37.62 -44.19
N GLY A 15 38.87 -38.35 -44.62
CA GLY A 15 37.47 -37.94 -44.47
C GLY A 15 36.95 -37.04 -45.60
N ASN A 16 37.67 -36.90 -46.71
CA ASN A 16 37.18 -36.12 -47.85
C ASN A 16 36.18 -36.94 -48.67
N THR A 17 35.04 -36.33 -49.03
CA THR A 17 34.05 -36.97 -49.91
C THR A 17 34.61 -37.15 -51.32
N LEU A 18 34.69 -38.40 -51.77
CA LEU A 18 35.13 -38.78 -53.12
C LEU A 18 33.96 -38.81 -54.10
N GLN A 19 32.87 -39.51 -53.73
CA GLN A 19 31.70 -39.67 -54.58
C GLN A 19 30.46 -40.06 -53.76
N ARG A 20 29.28 -39.52 -54.10
CA ARG A 20 28.01 -40.01 -53.53
C ARG A 20 27.74 -41.45 -54.00
N TRP A 21 27.36 -42.32 -53.06
CA TRP A 21 26.98 -43.70 -53.35
C TRP A 21 25.62 -43.75 -54.05
N VAL A 22 25.56 -44.51 -55.14
CA VAL A 22 24.32 -44.85 -55.84
C VAL A 22 24.30 -46.33 -56.15
N VAL A 23 23.11 -46.92 -56.18
CA VAL A 23 22.93 -48.35 -56.44
C VAL A 23 23.58 -48.71 -57.78
N GLY A 24 24.52 -49.67 -57.76
CA GLY A 24 25.24 -50.13 -58.95
C GLY A 24 26.52 -49.36 -59.31
N SER A 25 26.91 -48.32 -58.56
CA SER A 25 28.20 -47.65 -58.77
C SER A 25 29.41 -48.49 -58.33
N ASN A 26 30.52 -48.36 -59.04
CA ASN A 26 31.81 -48.91 -58.61
C ASN A 26 32.38 -48.13 -57.41
N VAL A 27 33.17 -48.80 -56.57
CA VAL A 27 33.90 -48.14 -55.47
C VAL A 27 35.02 -47.26 -56.05
N PRO A 28 35.07 -45.95 -55.73
CA PRO A 28 36.13 -45.05 -56.19
C PRO A 28 37.52 -45.48 -55.71
N THR A 29 38.54 -45.23 -56.52
CA THR A 29 39.95 -45.48 -56.13
C THR A 29 40.34 -44.57 -54.97
N GLY A 30 40.96 -45.14 -53.92
CA GLY A 30 41.36 -44.40 -52.72
C GLY A 30 40.29 -44.30 -51.63
N THR A 31 39.16 -44.99 -51.80
CA THR A 31 38.12 -45.10 -50.77
C THR A 31 38.66 -45.81 -49.53
N ASP A 32 38.51 -45.18 -48.37
CA ASP A 32 38.76 -45.76 -47.06
C ASP A 32 37.46 -46.19 -46.38
N ALA A 33 36.38 -45.42 -46.56
CA ALA A 33 35.12 -45.67 -45.90
C ALA A 33 33.89 -45.37 -46.75
N ILE A 34 32.78 -46.00 -46.38
CA ILE A 34 31.43 -45.56 -46.78
C ILE A 34 30.76 -44.94 -45.55
N GLU A 35 30.23 -43.74 -45.73
CA GLU A 35 29.55 -42.95 -44.69
C GLU A 35 28.07 -42.81 -45.05
N PHE A 36 27.21 -43.04 -44.07
CA PHE A 36 25.78 -42.82 -44.15
C PHE A 36 25.45 -41.67 -43.21
N ASP A 37 24.85 -40.61 -43.75
CA ASP A 37 24.42 -39.41 -43.06
C ASP A 37 22.88 -39.32 -43.15
N LEU A 38 22.23 -39.28 -42.00
CA LEU A 38 20.78 -39.20 -41.86
C LEU A 38 20.43 -37.91 -41.12
N LYS A 39 19.81 -36.97 -41.82
CA LYS A 39 19.26 -35.75 -41.20
C LYS A 39 17.79 -35.97 -40.93
N LEU A 40 17.46 -36.25 -39.67
CA LEU A 40 16.09 -36.49 -39.23
C LEU A 40 15.57 -35.28 -38.49
N GLY A 41 14.27 -35.06 -38.59
CA GLY A 41 13.63 -34.02 -37.81
C GLY A 41 12.14 -33.96 -38.07
N GLY A 42 11.45 -33.23 -37.22
CA GLY A 42 10.02 -33.04 -37.35
C GLY A 42 9.46 -32.16 -36.26
N ARG A 43 8.22 -31.75 -36.48
CA ARG A 43 7.40 -31.09 -35.48
C ARG A 43 6.30 -32.06 -35.06
N LEU A 44 6.20 -32.30 -33.76
CA LEU A 44 5.08 -32.97 -33.15
C LEU A 44 4.22 -31.91 -32.46
N PHE A 45 2.95 -31.85 -32.84
CA PHE A 45 1.96 -31.06 -32.12
C PHE A 45 1.36 -31.92 -31.01
N GLY A 46 1.20 -31.35 -29.82
CA GLY A 46 0.21 -31.85 -28.89
C GLY A 46 -1.14 -31.26 -29.27
N ALA A 47 -2.23 -32.02 -29.12
CA ALA A 47 -3.55 -31.38 -29.03
C ALA A 47 -3.46 -30.37 -27.88
N GLY A 48 -3.69 -29.10 -28.17
CA GLY A 48 -3.72 -28.07 -27.13
C GLY A 48 -4.69 -28.50 -26.04
N ILE A 49 -4.27 -28.34 -24.78
CA ILE A 49 -5.13 -28.70 -23.66
C ILE A 49 -5.88 -27.42 -23.30
N ASP A 50 -7.18 -27.42 -23.60
CA ASP A 50 -8.11 -26.51 -22.95
C ASP A 50 -8.19 -26.94 -21.48
N ILE A 51 -7.47 -26.23 -20.62
CA ILE A 51 -7.54 -26.45 -19.19
C ILE A 51 -8.53 -25.42 -18.67
N PRO A 52 -9.77 -25.81 -18.30
CA PRO A 52 -10.58 -24.98 -17.43
C PRO A 52 -9.85 -24.90 -16.09
N ILE A 53 -9.01 -23.89 -15.94
CA ILE A 53 -8.25 -23.64 -14.74
C ILE A 53 -9.17 -22.87 -13.79
N ASP A 54 -9.87 -23.58 -12.91
CA ASP A 54 -10.48 -23.00 -11.70
C ASP A 54 -9.52 -23.28 -10.54
N PHE A 55 -8.53 -22.38 -10.35
CA PHE A 55 -7.66 -22.42 -9.18
C PHE A 55 -8.18 -21.44 -8.14
N GLN A 56 -8.50 -21.97 -6.96
CA GLN A 56 -8.87 -21.17 -5.79
C GLN A 56 -7.78 -21.32 -4.73
N PHE A 57 -6.93 -20.30 -4.62
CA PHE A 57 -6.02 -20.12 -3.50
C PHE A 57 -6.50 -18.93 -2.65
N PRO A 58 -6.20 -18.88 -1.34
CA PRO A 58 -6.55 -17.72 -0.52
C PRO A 58 -5.99 -16.42 -1.13
N GLY A 59 -6.88 -15.53 -1.58
CA GLY A 59 -6.54 -14.25 -2.20
C GLY A 59 -6.22 -14.30 -3.70
N ILE A 60 -6.29 -15.46 -4.37
CA ILE A 60 -6.20 -15.58 -5.83
C ILE A 60 -7.23 -16.61 -6.32
N ALA A 61 -8.25 -16.15 -7.03
CA ALA A 61 -9.12 -17.03 -7.82
C ALA A 61 -8.84 -16.75 -9.30
N LEU A 62 -8.90 -17.74 -10.17
CA LEU A 62 -8.65 -17.54 -11.60
C LEU A 62 -9.75 -18.24 -12.39
N ASP A 63 -10.38 -17.50 -13.31
CA ASP A 63 -11.35 -17.97 -14.29
C ASP A 63 -10.80 -17.72 -15.71
N VAL A 64 -10.30 -18.79 -16.31
CA VAL A 64 -9.53 -18.72 -17.56
C VAL A 64 -10.42 -18.95 -18.77
N ASN A 65 -10.36 -18.03 -19.74
CA ASN A 65 -10.91 -18.23 -21.08
C ASN A 65 -9.77 -18.43 -22.10
N GLY A 66 -9.24 -19.65 -22.14
CA GLY A 66 -8.09 -20.04 -22.96
C GLY A 66 -7.39 -21.27 -22.41
N GLY A 67 -6.30 -21.70 -23.04
CA GLY A 67 -5.56 -22.88 -22.59
C GLY A 67 -4.09 -22.84 -22.95
N PHE A 68 -3.47 -24.02 -22.98
CA PHE A 68 -2.08 -24.15 -23.36
C PHE A 68 -1.94 -24.78 -24.75
N GLY A 69 -1.18 -24.12 -25.61
CA GLY A 69 -0.60 -24.74 -26.79
C GLY A 69 0.67 -25.50 -26.43
N MET A 70 0.93 -26.61 -27.11
CA MET A 70 2.17 -27.38 -26.95
C MET A 70 2.76 -27.74 -28.30
N SER A 71 4.04 -27.45 -28.48
CA SER A 71 4.81 -27.84 -29.67
C SER A 71 6.12 -28.48 -29.27
N LEU A 72 6.46 -29.61 -29.89
CA LEU A 72 7.76 -30.25 -29.78
C LEU A 72 8.43 -30.25 -31.15
N ASP A 73 9.52 -29.52 -31.28
CA ASP A 73 10.40 -29.51 -32.44
C ASP A 73 11.64 -30.35 -32.15
N TRP A 74 12.03 -31.25 -33.05
CA TRP A 74 13.26 -32.01 -32.89
C TRP A 74 14.02 -32.15 -34.21
N SER A 75 15.33 -32.17 -34.11
CA SER A 75 16.26 -32.53 -35.19
C SER A 75 17.30 -33.49 -34.64
N PHE A 76 17.64 -34.50 -35.43
CA PHE A 76 18.64 -35.50 -35.10
C PHE A 76 19.48 -35.79 -36.35
N ASP A 77 20.70 -35.29 -36.33
CA ASP A 77 21.74 -35.56 -37.31
C ASP A 77 22.52 -36.80 -36.85
N PHE A 78 22.22 -37.92 -37.49
CA PHE A 78 22.82 -39.20 -37.17
C PHE A 78 23.56 -39.75 -38.37
N GLY A 79 24.86 -39.97 -38.21
CA GLY A 79 25.64 -40.63 -39.24
C GLY A 79 26.53 -41.72 -38.69
N PHE A 80 26.85 -42.68 -39.54
CA PHE A 80 27.81 -43.74 -39.24
C PHE A 80 28.60 -44.13 -40.48
N GLY A 81 29.81 -44.63 -40.26
CA GLY A 81 30.69 -45.08 -41.33
C GLY A 81 31.29 -46.45 -41.07
N LEU A 82 31.61 -47.13 -42.18
CA LEU A 82 32.39 -48.36 -42.20
C LEU A 82 33.69 -48.08 -42.95
N SER A 83 34.79 -48.02 -42.21
CA SER A 83 36.15 -47.76 -42.70
C SER A 83 37.01 -49.02 -42.65
N VAL A 84 37.93 -49.16 -43.60
CA VAL A 84 38.99 -50.18 -43.58
C VAL A 84 40.01 -49.88 -42.47
N SER A 85 40.28 -48.61 -42.18
CA SER A 85 41.26 -48.20 -41.16
C SER A 85 40.66 -48.09 -39.76
N ASP A 86 39.48 -47.49 -39.62
CA ASP A 86 38.84 -47.22 -38.32
C ASP A 86 37.74 -48.23 -37.94
N THR A 87 37.41 -49.20 -38.81
CA THR A 87 36.27 -50.11 -38.67
C THR A 87 34.93 -49.36 -38.60
N PHE A 88 34.12 -49.56 -37.56
CA PHE A 88 32.86 -48.83 -37.37
C PHE A 88 33.09 -47.54 -36.57
N TYR A 89 32.50 -46.44 -37.02
CA TYR A 89 32.51 -45.15 -36.32
C TYR A 89 31.20 -44.40 -36.54
N LEU A 90 30.89 -43.47 -35.63
CA LEU A 90 29.79 -42.51 -35.82
C LEU A 90 30.35 -41.22 -36.43
N LEU A 91 29.54 -40.56 -37.24
CA LEU A 91 29.81 -39.20 -37.71
C LEU A 91 29.43 -38.20 -36.64
N THR A 92 30.17 -37.10 -36.58
CA THR A 92 29.89 -35.97 -35.72
C THR A 92 29.94 -34.68 -36.53
N ASN A 93 29.13 -33.71 -36.14
CA ASN A 93 29.12 -32.39 -36.71
C ASN A 93 30.33 -31.60 -36.21
N ASN A 94 31.12 -31.09 -37.14
CA ASN A 94 32.29 -30.27 -36.81
C ASN A 94 31.92 -28.80 -36.56
N ASP A 95 30.71 -28.37 -36.94
CA ASP A 95 30.20 -27.03 -36.63
C ASP A 95 29.63 -27.02 -35.21
N VAL A 96 30.19 -26.16 -34.36
CA VAL A 96 29.75 -25.99 -32.98
C VAL A 96 28.31 -25.47 -32.85
N ASN A 97 27.69 -24.99 -33.93
CA ASN A 97 26.29 -24.54 -33.93
C ASN A 97 25.31 -25.58 -34.48
N ASP A 98 25.80 -26.72 -34.99
CA ASP A 98 24.98 -27.77 -35.58
C ASP A 98 25.05 -29.02 -34.69
N LYS A 99 24.21 -29.08 -33.65
CA LYS A 99 24.28 -30.16 -32.66
C LYS A 99 23.66 -31.44 -33.21
N GLU A 100 24.20 -32.60 -32.84
CA GLU A 100 23.70 -33.88 -33.32
C GLU A 100 22.23 -34.12 -32.96
N LEU A 101 21.78 -33.73 -31.77
CA LEU A 101 20.38 -33.80 -31.37
C LEU A 101 19.94 -32.48 -30.76
N GLU A 102 18.85 -31.91 -31.27
CA GLU A 102 18.17 -30.78 -30.66
C GLU A 102 16.69 -31.12 -30.45
N VAL A 103 16.18 -30.79 -29.28
CA VAL A 103 14.77 -30.94 -28.93
C VAL A 103 14.32 -29.66 -28.24
N ASN A 104 13.32 -29.00 -28.81
CA ASN A 104 12.67 -27.82 -28.25
C ASN A 104 11.24 -28.20 -27.85
N ILE A 105 10.91 -28.04 -26.58
CA ILE A 105 9.57 -28.29 -26.04
C ILE A 105 9.02 -26.94 -25.58
N ASN A 106 7.95 -26.49 -26.22
CA ASN A 106 7.29 -25.23 -25.89
C ASN A 106 5.89 -25.52 -25.37
N VAL A 107 5.56 -24.96 -24.20
CA VAL A 107 4.21 -24.93 -23.62
C VAL A 107 3.85 -23.48 -23.40
N PHE A 108 2.85 -22.94 -24.09
CA PHE A 108 2.58 -21.51 -24.10
C PHE A 108 1.08 -21.21 -23.99
N LEU A 109 0.75 -20.03 -23.46
CA LEU A 109 -0.62 -19.55 -23.38
C LEU A 109 -1.16 -19.29 -24.78
N ASP A 110 -2.39 -19.74 -25.03
CA ASP A 110 -3.07 -19.57 -26.30
C ASP A 110 -4.56 -19.28 -26.05
N GLY A 111 -5.06 -18.20 -26.66
CA GLY A 111 -6.48 -17.83 -26.61
C GLY A 111 -7.40 -18.78 -27.37
N ASN A 112 -6.85 -19.67 -28.22
CA ASN A 112 -7.61 -20.68 -28.94
C ASN A 112 -6.82 -22.01 -29.01
N PRO A 113 -6.78 -22.77 -27.89
CA PRO A 113 -6.00 -24.01 -27.79
C PRO A 113 -6.58 -25.16 -28.63
N SER A 114 -7.77 -24.98 -29.23
CA SER A 114 -8.41 -26.00 -30.07
C SER A 114 -7.77 -26.16 -31.46
N SER A 115 -6.82 -25.29 -31.82
CA SER A 115 -6.09 -25.30 -33.09
C SER A 115 -4.62 -25.63 -32.90
N GLU A 116 -3.98 -26.19 -33.93
CA GLU A 116 -2.54 -26.44 -33.95
C GLU A 116 -1.78 -25.12 -34.14
N HIS A 117 -1.22 -24.58 -33.06
CA HIS A 117 -0.38 -23.39 -33.09
C HIS A 117 1.05 -23.68 -32.65
N THR A 118 1.95 -22.78 -33.06
CA THR A 118 3.30 -22.61 -32.56
C THR A 118 3.37 -21.31 -31.76
N PRO A 119 4.44 -21.04 -30.98
CA PRO A 119 4.57 -19.77 -30.29
C PRO A 119 4.39 -18.54 -31.21
N ALA A 120 4.83 -18.64 -32.46
CA ALA A 120 4.69 -17.57 -33.46
C ALA A 120 3.26 -17.39 -34.01
N THR A 121 2.42 -18.41 -33.93
CA THR A 121 1.04 -18.41 -34.47
C THR A 121 -0.04 -18.44 -33.40
N ALA A 122 0.34 -18.59 -32.12
CA ALA A 122 -0.56 -18.53 -30.98
C ALA A 122 -1.41 -17.27 -30.99
N THR A 123 -2.65 -17.37 -30.53
CA THR A 123 -3.56 -16.23 -30.39
C THR A 123 -3.44 -15.61 -29.01
N THR A 124 -3.74 -14.31 -28.88
CA THR A 124 -3.61 -13.61 -27.61
C THR A 124 -4.53 -14.22 -26.56
N PHE A 125 -3.93 -14.67 -25.47
CA PHE A 125 -4.63 -15.21 -24.32
C PHE A 125 -5.24 -14.10 -23.46
N ASN A 126 -6.49 -14.30 -23.02
CA ASN A 126 -7.19 -13.42 -22.09
C ASN A 126 -7.78 -14.26 -20.95
N ALA A 127 -7.75 -13.73 -19.72
CA ALA A 127 -8.34 -14.40 -18.57
C ALA A 127 -8.94 -13.38 -17.61
N GLN A 128 -9.87 -13.84 -16.77
CA GLN A 128 -10.37 -13.07 -15.65
C GLN A 128 -9.87 -13.72 -14.37
N ALA A 129 -9.37 -12.93 -13.44
CA ALA A 129 -8.91 -13.43 -12.17
C ALA A 129 -9.51 -12.59 -11.05
N GLN A 130 -9.34 -13.07 -9.83
CA GLN A 130 -9.41 -12.31 -8.62
C GLN A 130 -7.99 -12.22 -8.07
N LEU A 131 -7.49 -11.01 -7.89
CA LEU A 131 -6.21 -10.74 -7.22
C LEU A 131 -6.50 -9.93 -5.95
N LEU A 132 -6.26 -10.53 -4.78
CA LEU A 132 -6.71 -10.02 -3.49
C LEU A 132 -8.24 -9.85 -3.49
N PHE A 133 -8.72 -8.61 -3.36
CA PHE A 133 -10.13 -8.24 -3.43
C PHE A 133 -10.50 -7.59 -4.77
N PHE A 134 -9.56 -7.50 -5.72
CA PHE A 134 -9.82 -6.98 -7.06
C PHE A 134 -10.23 -8.11 -8.01
N GLN A 135 -11.18 -7.82 -8.89
CA GLN A 135 -11.27 -8.51 -10.17
C GLN A 135 -10.15 -7.99 -11.08
N ALA A 136 -9.40 -8.90 -11.70
CA ALA A 136 -8.30 -8.63 -12.60
C ALA A 136 -8.64 -9.15 -14.01
N ASP A 137 -8.75 -8.26 -14.98
CA ASP A 137 -8.77 -8.65 -16.39
C ASP A 137 -7.32 -8.76 -16.88
N LEU A 138 -6.93 -9.94 -17.35
CA LEU A 138 -5.58 -10.29 -17.75
C LEU A 138 -5.49 -10.50 -19.27
N THR A 139 -4.49 -9.92 -19.91
CA THR A 139 -4.17 -10.12 -21.33
C THR A 139 -2.67 -10.40 -21.49
N ASP A 140 -2.30 -11.44 -22.23
CA ASP A 140 -0.89 -11.78 -22.47
C ASP A 140 -0.21 -10.66 -23.26
N ASN A 141 0.87 -10.09 -22.70
CA ASN A 141 1.63 -8.99 -23.31
C ASN A 141 2.45 -9.43 -24.52
N ARG A 142 2.75 -10.72 -24.61
CA ARG A 142 3.56 -11.32 -25.68
C ARG A 142 4.85 -10.53 -25.97
N PRO A 143 5.72 -10.31 -24.97
CA PRO A 143 6.96 -9.56 -25.18
C PRO A 143 7.78 -10.18 -26.32
N ASN A 144 8.30 -9.33 -27.22
CA ASN A 144 8.99 -9.76 -28.45
C ASN A 144 8.18 -10.71 -29.35
N ASN A 145 6.84 -10.60 -29.33
CA ASN A 145 5.91 -11.45 -30.06
C ASN A 145 5.96 -12.94 -29.65
N ARG A 146 6.52 -13.24 -28.47
CA ARG A 146 6.56 -14.58 -27.88
C ARG A 146 5.48 -14.68 -26.80
N PRO A 147 4.54 -15.64 -26.87
CA PRO A 147 3.52 -15.81 -25.84
C PRO A 147 4.14 -16.19 -24.49
N SER A 148 3.45 -15.84 -23.43
CA SER A 148 3.83 -16.29 -22.09
C SER A 148 3.79 -17.83 -22.03
N GLY A 149 4.77 -18.47 -21.39
CA GLY A 149 4.91 -19.91 -21.42
C GLY A 149 6.21 -20.44 -20.83
N ILE A 150 6.41 -21.75 -20.99
CA ILE A 150 7.59 -22.51 -20.61
C ILE A 150 8.25 -23.04 -21.89
N TYR A 151 9.53 -22.74 -22.05
CA TYR A 151 10.35 -23.04 -23.21
C TYR A 151 11.55 -23.88 -22.76
N GLY A 152 11.52 -25.16 -23.08
CA GLY A 152 12.60 -26.11 -22.79
C GLY A 152 13.42 -26.39 -24.03
N GLN A 153 14.75 -26.39 -23.87
CA GLN A 153 15.68 -26.80 -24.91
C GLN A 153 16.59 -27.89 -24.36
N PHE A 154 16.71 -28.98 -25.12
CA PHE A 154 17.70 -30.02 -24.93
C PHE A 154 18.58 -30.08 -26.18
N SER A 155 19.89 -30.14 -25.99
CA SER A 155 20.84 -30.39 -27.05
C SER A 155 21.91 -31.38 -26.62
N LEU A 156 22.31 -32.23 -27.55
CA LEU A 156 23.43 -33.16 -27.39
C LEU A 156 24.38 -32.95 -28.55
N ASP A 157 25.60 -32.58 -28.20
CA ASP A 157 26.72 -32.36 -29.10
C ASP A 157 27.77 -33.44 -28.87
N VAL A 158 28.16 -34.16 -29.92
CA VAL A 158 29.07 -35.30 -29.90
C VAL A 158 30.41 -34.87 -30.47
N VAL A 159 31.45 -34.85 -29.64
CA VAL A 159 32.76 -34.29 -30.04
C VAL A 159 33.65 -35.36 -30.69
N GLY A 160 33.68 -35.36 -32.02
CA GLY A 160 34.52 -36.25 -32.82
C GLY A 160 36.03 -35.94 -32.80
N ASP A 161 36.80 -36.74 -33.54
CA ASP A 161 38.19 -36.46 -33.86
C ASP A 161 38.31 -35.37 -34.95
N SER A 162 39.53 -35.07 -35.41
CA SER A 162 39.77 -34.05 -36.45
C SER A 162 39.13 -34.37 -37.81
N ARG A 163 38.60 -35.58 -38.00
CA ARG A 163 37.88 -36.02 -39.20
C ARG A 163 36.36 -36.01 -38.98
N GLY A 164 35.88 -35.53 -37.83
CA GLY A 164 34.47 -35.62 -37.46
C GLY A 164 34.01 -37.05 -37.17
N ARG A 165 34.91 -37.91 -36.66
CA ARG A 165 34.61 -39.32 -36.38
C ARG A 165 34.64 -39.62 -34.89
N MET A 166 33.64 -40.34 -34.41
CA MET A 166 33.62 -40.97 -33.09
C MET A 166 33.88 -42.48 -33.24
N THR A 167 35.14 -42.89 -33.12
CA THR A 167 35.53 -44.31 -33.19
C THR A 167 35.26 -45.04 -31.87
N PHE A 168 35.10 -46.37 -31.92
CA PHE A 168 34.92 -47.18 -30.70
C PHE A 168 36.05 -46.99 -29.68
N ASN A 169 37.30 -46.90 -30.15
CA ASN A 169 38.46 -46.65 -29.30
C ASN A 169 38.34 -45.30 -28.57
N ARG A 170 37.90 -44.24 -29.26
CA ARG A 170 37.69 -42.93 -28.65
C ARG A 170 36.58 -42.99 -27.58
N LEU A 171 35.46 -43.65 -27.88
CA LEU A 171 34.32 -43.81 -26.98
C LEU A 171 34.70 -44.47 -25.65
N ILE A 172 35.56 -45.50 -25.67
CA ILE A 172 35.97 -46.23 -24.45
C ILE A 172 37.19 -45.60 -23.74
N SER A 173 38.00 -44.80 -24.43
CA SER A 173 39.26 -44.25 -23.88
C SER A 173 39.16 -42.80 -23.41
N THR A 174 38.11 -42.09 -23.80
CA THR A 174 37.93 -40.67 -23.49
C THR A 174 36.85 -40.48 -22.41
N PRO A 175 37.05 -39.59 -21.41
CA PRO A 175 36.02 -39.29 -20.43
C PRO A 175 34.74 -38.73 -21.07
N PHE A 176 33.58 -39.13 -20.55
CA PHE A 176 32.26 -38.74 -21.05
C PHE A 176 32.11 -37.22 -21.30
N LYS A 177 32.58 -36.37 -20.38
CA LYS A 177 32.48 -34.90 -20.48
C LYS A 177 33.27 -34.29 -21.66
N GLN A 178 34.22 -35.03 -22.23
CA GLN A 178 34.98 -34.60 -23.42
C GLN A 178 34.39 -35.17 -24.72
N LEU A 179 33.49 -36.16 -24.60
CA LEU A 179 32.82 -36.81 -25.73
C LEU A 179 31.43 -36.23 -25.99
N PHE A 180 30.72 -35.85 -24.93
CA PHE A 180 29.35 -35.40 -25.00
C PHE A 180 29.21 -34.06 -24.29
N ASN A 181 28.77 -33.06 -25.04
CA ASN A 181 28.39 -31.77 -24.53
C ASN A 181 26.86 -31.71 -24.50
N VAL A 182 26.29 -31.85 -23.30
CA VAL A 182 24.84 -31.87 -23.08
C VAL A 182 24.39 -30.47 -22.65
N GLY A 183 23.57 -29.85 -23.48
CA GLY A 183 22.83 -28.65 -23.15
C GLY A 183 21.44 -28.99 -22.66
N PHE A 184 21.03 -28.43 -21.53
CA PHE A 184 19.63 -28.40 -21.16
C PHE A 184 19.33 -27.05 -20.51
N GLY A 185 18.31 -26.39 -21.03
CA GLY A 185 17.84 -25.08 -20.57
C GLY A 185 16.33 -25.07 -20.49
N LEU A 186 15.81 -24.31 -19.54
CA LEU A 186 14.40 -24.13 -19.31
C LEU A 186 14.18 -22.65 -19.00
N ASP A 187 13.33 -22.00 -19.79
CA ASP A 187 12.98 -20.59 -19.70
C ASP A 187 11.47 -20.48 -19.55
N ALA A 188 11.01 -19.94 -18.43
CA ALA A 188 9.61 -19.67 -18.15
C ALA A 188 9.41 -18.17 -18.02
N ASP A 189 8.49 -17.66 -18.81
CA ASP A 189 8.17 -16.25 -18.89
C ASP A 189 6.65 -16.09 -18.86
N LEU A 190 6.17 -15.32 -17.90
CA LEU A 190 4.78 -14.90 -17.80
C LEU A 190 4.75 -13.39 -17.76
N SER A 191 4.17 -12.77 -18.78
CA SER A 191 3.98 -11.33 -18.87
C SER A 191 2.52 -11.04 -19.18
N MET A 192 1.80 -10.55 -18.17
CA MET A 192 0.36 -10.32 -18.25
C MET A 192 0.06 -8.85 -17.98
N LYS A 193 -0.58 -8.18 -18.94
CA LYS A 193 -1.23 -6.90 -18.65
C LYS A 193 -2.47 -7.16 -17.81
N ALA A 194 -2.46 -6.63 -16.60
CA ALA A 194 -3.56 -6.73 -15.66
C ALA A 194 -4.28 -5.40 -15.53
N THR A 195 -5.61 -5.41 -15.57
CA THR A 195 -6.47 -4.29 -15.17
C THR A 195 -7.29 -4.70 -13.95
N LEU A 196 -7.03 -4.05 -12.81
CA LEU A 196 -7.64 -4.33 -11.52
C LEU A 196 -8.83 -3.39 -11.28
N SER A 197 -9.97 -3.94 -10.88
CA SER A 197 -11.18 -3.20 -10.53
C SER A 197 -11.99 -3.95 -9.46
N LEU A 198 -13.05 -3.33 -8.91
CA LEU A 198 -13.98 -4.03 -8.01
C LEU A 198 -14.98 -4.94 -8.75
N GLY A 199 -14.87 -5.02 -10.08
CA GLY A 199 -15.72 -5.85 -10.90
C GLY A 199 -17.15 -5.34 -11.04
N THR A 200 -18.08 -6.27 -11.27
CA THR A 200 -19.50 -5.97 -11.44
C THR A 200 -20.36 -6.78 -10.48
N LEU A 201 -21.39 -6.15 -9.92
CA LEU A 201 -22.44 -6.80 -9.13
C LEU A 201 -23.78 -6.53 -9.82
N ASN A 202 -24.54 -7.59 -10.13
CA ASN A 202 -25.82 -7.49 -10.85
C ASN A 202 -25.73 -6.71 -12.17
N GLY A 203 -24.61 -6.84 -12.89
CA GLY A 203 -24.37 -6.12 -14.16
C GLY A 203 -24.02 -4.64 -14.00
N GLN A 204 -23.84 -4.14 -12.78
CA GLN A 204 -23.35 -2.77 -12.51
C GLN A 204 -21.91 -2.81 -12.02
N THR A 205 -21.04 -1.98 -12.59
CA THR A 205 -19.67 -1.81 -12.09
C THR A 205 -19.70 -1.29 -10.67
N ILE A 206 -19.05 -1.99 -9.75
CA ILE A 206 -18.89 -1.53 -8.38
C ILE A 206 -17.86 -0.39 -8.40
N GLN A 207 -18.24 0.76 -7.85
CA GLN A 207 -17.38 1.92 -7.69
C GLN A 207 -16.96 2.06 -6.22
N GLY A 208 -15.85 2.73 -5.95
CA GLY A 208 -15.36 2.95 -4.59
C GLY A 208 -13.84 2.94 -4.42
N ILE A 209 -13.11 2.48 -5.44
CA ILE A 209 -11.64 2.58 -5.50
C ILE A 209 -11.26 2.84 -6.97
N PRO A 210 -10.17 3.56 -7.25
CA PRO A 210 -9.72 3.70 -8.62
C PRO A 210 -9.25 2.36 -9.20
N LYS A 211 -9.41 2.23 -10.52
CA LYS A 211 -8.85 1.11 -11.27
C LYS A 211 -7.32 1.27 -11.33
N LEU A 212 -6.64 0.14 -11.26
CA LEU A 212 -5.19 0.05 -11.46
C LEU A 212 -4.92 -0.79 -12.68
N ARG A 213 -3.84 -0.51 -13.40
CA ARG A 213 -3.34 -1.42 -14.43
C ARG A 213 -1.83 -1.49 -14.41
N GLY A 214 -1.27 -2.61 -14.87
CA GLY A 214 0.17 -2.78 -14.98
C GLY A 214 0.52 -4.12 -15.58
N ASP A 215 1.80 -4.33 -15.86
CA ASP A 215 2.34 -5.53 -16.46
C ASP A 215 2.87 -6.43 -15.34
N ILE A 216 2.15 -7.51 -15.03
CA ILE A 216 2.58 -8.55 -14.10
C ILE A 216 3.60 -9.43 -14.82
N ASP A 217 4.85 -9.36 -14.37
CA ASP A 217 5.96 -10.12 -14.95
C ASP A 217 6.51 -11.14 -13.95
N VAL A 218 6.55 -12.39 -14.38
CA VAL A 218 7.21 -13.49 -13.68
C VAL A 218 8.18 -14.15 -14.63
N ASN A 219 9.47 -14.11 -14.28
CA ASN A 219 10.52 -14.76 -15.05
C ASN A 219 11.26 -15.79 -14.21
N TRP A 220 11.59 -16.91 -14.85
CA TRP A 220 12.37 -17.97 -14.25
C TRP A 220 13.14 -18.73 -15.32
N GLY A 221 14.46 -18.84 -15.15
CA GLY A 221 15.31 -19.58 -16.07
C GLY A 221 16.28 -20.47 -15.32
N TRP A 222 16.55 -21.65 -15.87
CA TRP A 222 17.61 -22.52 -15.37
C TRP A 222 18.27 -23.30 -16.51
N ALA A 223 19.58 -23.50 -16.41
CA ALA A 223 20.32 -24.34 -17.33
C ALA A 223 21.32 -25.23 -16.59
N VAL A 224 21.64 -26.39 -17.16
CA VAL A 224 22.62 -27.32 -16.60
C VAL A 224 23.97 -26.62 -16.43
N GLY A 225 24.56 -26.75 -15.23
CA GLY A 225 25.81 -26.09 -14.87
C GLY A 225 25.65 -24.67 -14.30
N GLN A 226 24.43 -24.12 -14.28
CA GLN A 226 24.12 -22.84 -13.64
C GLN A 226 23.50 -23.02 -12.25
N GLN A 227 23.75 -22.05 -11.37
CA GLN A 227 23.08 -21.97 -10.07
C GLN A 227 21.59 -21.66 -10.27
N PHE A 228 20.74 -22.32 -9.51
CA PHE A 228 19.30 -22.02 -9.48
C PHE A 228 19.04 -20.62 -8.90
N THR A 229 18.31 -19.79 -9.64
CA THR A 229 17.81 -18.49 -9.19
C THR A 229 16.32 -18.58 -8.85
N ASN A 230 15.90 -17.89 -7.78
CA ASN A 230 14.49 -17.81 -7.45
C ASN A 230 13.73 -17.00 -8.50
N PRO A 231 12.47 -17.36 -8.83
CA PRO A 231 11.66 -16.60 -9.76
C PRO A 231 11.47 -15.16 -9.26
N GLY A 232 11.63 -14.19 -10.15
CA GLY A 232 11.29 -12.80 -9.88
C GLY A 232 9.80 -12.57 -10.12
N PHE A 233 9.11 -11.89 -9.19
CA PHE A 233 7.75 -11.39 -9.40
C PHE A 233 7.79 -9.87 -9.30
N GLY A 234 7.22 -9.19 -10.29
CA GLY A 234 7.11 -7.73 -10.32
C GLY A 234 5.87 -7.25 -11.06
N ILE A 235 5.55 -5.98 -10.86
CA ILE A 235 4.56 -5.24 -11.62
C ILE A 235 5.26 -4.06 -12.26
N ASN A 236 5.36 -4.05 -13.58
CA ASN A 236 5.94 -2.95 -14.33
C ASN A 236 4.84 -2.03 -14.86
N ASN A 237 5.19 -0.76 -15.11
CA ASN A 237 4.28 0.24 -15.68
C ASN A 237 2.94 0.34 -14.92
N LEU A 238 2.98 0.30 -13.59
CA LEU A 238 1.80 0.48 -12.76
C LEU A 238 1.22 1.87 -13.02
N GLU A 239 -0.07 1.91 -13.28
CA GLU A 239 -0.85 3.10 -13.56
C GLU A 239 -2.16 3.10 -12.76
N VAL A 240 -2.67 4.28 -12.44
CA VAL A 240 -3.97 4.50 -11.78
C VAL A 240 -4.91 5.31 -12.66
N ASP A 241 -6.18 4.90 -12.75
CA ASP A 241 -7.19 5.57 -13.56
C ASP A 241 -7.81 6.76 -12.81
N LEU A 242 -7.41 7.98 -13.20
CA LEU A 242 -7.89 9.23 -12.61
C LEU A 242 -9.40 9.46 -12.86
N GLY A 243 -9.93 8.94 -13.97
CA GLY A 243 -11.36 8.99 -14.28
C GLY A 243 -12.19 8.24 -13.25
N SER A 244 -11.83 6.98 -13.01
CA SER A 244 -12.48 6.16 -11.96
C SER A 244 -12.29 6.72 -10.55
N TYR A 245 -11.14 7.35 -10.25
CA TYR A 245 -10.88 7.99 -8.97
C TYR A 245 -11.84 9.16 -8.71
N VAL A 246 -11.93 10.12 -9.64
CA VAL A 246 -12.76 11.31 -9.44
C VAL A 246 -14.24 10.99 -9.57
N GLN A 247 -14.64 10.31 -10.66
CA GLN A 247 -16.06 10.09 -10.96
C GLN A 247 -16.64 8.94 -10.17
N GLY A 248 -15.87 7.87 -9.97
CA GLY A 248 -16.33 6.67 -9.27
C GLY A 248 -16.14 6.72 -7.75
N PHE A 249 -15.15 7.44 -7.24
CA PHE A 249 -14.87 7.48 -5.80
C PHE A 249 -15.15 8.86 -5.16
N LEU A 250 -14.55 9.94 -5.65
CA LEU A 250 -14.72 11.26 -5.01
C LEU A 250 -16.11 11.87 -5.21
N SER A 251 -16.67 11.78 -6.41
CA SER A 251 -17.95 12.43 -6.75
C SER A 251 -19.14 11.94 -5.92
N PRO A 252 -19.32 10.61 -5.68
CA PRO A 252 -20.37 10.12 -4.80
C PRO A 252 -20.25 10.63 -3.36
N ILE A 253 -19.03 10.70 -2.81
CA ILE A 253 -18.77 11.22 -1.47
C ILE A 253 -19.09 12.72 -1.42
N ALA A 254 -18.60 13.48 -2.38
CA ALA A 254 -18.85 14.92 -2.50
C ALA A 254 -20.35 15.23 -2.58
N GLN A 255 -21.13 14.44 -3.33
CA GLN A 255 -22.58 14.60 -3.40
C GLN A 255 -23.24 14.36 -2.04
N LYS A 256 -22.82 13.35 -1.28
CA LYS A 256 -23.36 13.10 0.07
C LYS A 256 -23.04 14.23 1.04
N VAL A 257 -21.82 14.76 0.99
CA VAL A 257 -21.42 15.91 1.80
C VAL A 257 -22.27 17.13 1.44
N LYS A 258 -22.50 17.38 0.14
CA LYS A 258 -23.38 18.45 -0.32
C LYS A 258 -24.81 18.29 0.19
N ASP A 259 -25.38 17.09 0.10
CA ASP A 259 -26.75 16.82 0.58
C ASP A 259 -26.89 17.13 2.09
N VAL A 260 -25.83 16.91 2.87
CA VAL A 260 -25.77 17.20 4.32
C VAL A 260 -25.61 18.69 4.62
N LEU A 261 -24.79 19.41 3.84
CA LEU A 261 -24.53 20.83 4.05
C LEU A 261 -25.61 21.75 3.46
N ASP A 262 -26.32 21.31 2.41
CA ASP A 262 -27.34 22.09 1.71
C ASP A 262 -28.35 22.82 2.64
N PRO A 263 -28.89 22.18 3.70
CA PRO A 263 -29.84 22.84 4.61
C PRO A 263 -29.25 24.00 5.40
N VAL A 264 -27.95 23.97 5.71
CA VAL A 264 -27.26 25.00 6.54
C VAL A 264 -26.60 26.09 5.70
N MET A 265 -26.39 25.83 4.40
CA MET A 265 -25.76 26.80 3.49
C MET A 265 -26.42 28.18 3.43
N PRO A 266 -27.75 28.36 3.53
CA PRO A 266 -28.36 29.69 3.57
C PRO A 266 -27.84 30.55 4.73
N ILE A 267 -27.60 29.94 5.90
CA ILE A 267 -27.08 30.64 7.09
C ILE A 267 -25.60 30.95 6.91
N VAL A 268 -24.82 29.97 6.45
CA VAL A 268 -23.38 30.14 6.17
C VAL A 268 -23.14 31.29 5.19
N ARG A 269 -23.87 31.31 4.07
CA ARG A 269 -23.76 32.38 3.06
C ARG A 269 -24.21 33.73 3.58
N LEU A 270 -25.25 33.77 4.43
CA LEU A 270 -25.68 35.03 5.05
C LEU A 270 -24.58 35.61 5.94
N LEU A 271 -23.90 34.78 6.73
CA LEU A 271 -22.77 35.20 7.58
C LEU A 271 -21.59 35.69 6.72
N ASN A 272 -21.31 35.01 5.60
CA ASN A 272 -20.24 35.39 4.66
C ASN A 272 -20.64 36.49 3.66
N THR A 273 -21.83 37.06 3.79
CA THR A 273 -22.29 38.15 2.91
C THR A 273 -21.56 39.45 3.25
N LYS A 274 -20.93 40.05 2.24
CA LYS A 274 -20.29 41.37 2.32
C LYS A 274 -21.33 42.48 2.55
N ILE A 275 -21.06 43.39 3.48
CA ILE A 275 -21.87 44.56 3.80
C ILE A 275 -21.20 45.79 3.15
N PRO A 276 -21.83 46.42 2.14
CA PRO A 276 -21.27 47.58 1.47
C PRO A 276 -20.92 48.72 2.45
N GLY A 277 -19.71 49.27 2.34
CA GLY A 277 -19.22 50.38 3.16
C GLY A 277 -18.58 49.96 4.49
N LEU A 278 -18.61 48.67 4.85
CA LEU A 278 -17.94 48.14 6.03
C LEU A 278 -16.42 47.98 5.80
N ASP A 279 -16.01 47.80 4.54
CA ASP A 279 -14.62 47.71 4.05
C ASP A 279 -13.79 48.98 4.30
N ILE A 280 -14.44 50.12 4.57
CA ILE A 280 -13.78 51.38 4.96
C ILE A 280 -13.26 51.32 6.40
N ILE A 281 -13.86 50.46 7.22
CA ILE A 281 -13.66 50.41 8.68
C ILE A 281 -13.05 49.08 9.13
N LEU A 282 -13.37 47.98 8.43
CA LEU A 282 -12.95 46.62 8.77
C LEU A 282 -12.28 45.92 7.60
N ASP A 283 -11.25 45.12 7.90
CA ASP A 283 -10.61 44.21 6.95
C ASP A 283 -11.55 43.06 6.53
N ASP A 284 -12.42 42.60 7.44
CA ASP A 284 -13.51 41.67 7.16
C ASP A 284 -14.81 42.46 6.98
N ASP A 285 -15.19 42.67 5.72
CA ASP A 285 -16.38 43.42 5.33
C ASP A 285 -17.68 42.58 5.37
N THR A 286 -17.69 41.41 6.02
CA THR A 286 -18.85 40.53 6.12
C THR A 286 -19.73 40.76 7.35
N LEU A 287 -20.90 40.10 7.42
CA LEU A 287 -21.76 40.11 8.61
C LEU A 287 -21.04 39.57 9.85
N LYS A 288 -20.13 38.61 9.70
CA LYS A 288 -19.24 38.13 10.78
C LYS A 288 -18.31 39.24 11.28
N GLY A 289 -17.68 39.96 10.36
CA GLY A 289 -16.84 41.12 10.67
C GLY A 289 -17.60 42.17 11.46
N LEU A 290 -18.84 42.47 11.06
CA LEU A 290 -19.72 43.36 11.83
C LEU A 290 -20.05 42.82 13.23
N ILE A 291 -20.37 41.52 13.36
CA ILE A 291 -20.60 40.89 14.66
C ILE A 291 -19.35 41.03 15.55
N ASN A 292 -18.17 40.76 15.01
CA ASN A 292 -16.90 40.88 15.74
C ASN A 292 -16.60 42.33 16.13
N LEU A 293 -16.85 43.32 15.27
CA LEU A 293 -16.75 44.73 15.63
C LEU A 293 -17.69 45.09 16.79
N LEU A 294 -18.94 44.63 16.76
CA LEU A 294 -19.91 44.89 17.84
C LEU A 294 -19.52 44.24 19.16
N ILE A 295 -18.85 43.09 19.12
CA ILE A 295 -18.33 42.37 20.29
C ILE A 295 -17.09 43.09 20.84
N GLN A 296 -16.18 43.49 19.97
CA GLN A 296 -14.97 44.23 20.33
C GLN A 296 -15.29 45.61 20.92
N LEU A 297 -16.28 46.33 20.38
CA LEU A 297 -16.77 47.59 20.96
C LEU A 297 -17.34 47.44 22.38
N LYS A 298 -17.71 46.21 22.78
CA LYS A 298 -18.14 45.87 24.14
C LYS A 298 -16.99 45.37 25.03
N GLY A 299 -15.75 45.47 24.57
CA GLY A 299 -14.55 45.02 25.29
C GLY A 299 -14.43 43.50 25.37
N ARG A 300 -14.92 42.76 24.36
CA ARG A 300 -14.85 41.28 24.32
C ARG A 300 -14.04 40.80 23.13
N ASN A 301 -13.47 39.60 23.25
CA ASN A 301 -12.71 38.95 22.19
C ASN A 301 -13.60 38.60 20.99
N PRO A 302 -13.06 38.71 19.75
CA PRO A 302 -13.77 38.30 18.54
C PRO A 302 -14.07 36.80 18.54
N ILE A 303 -15.18 36.41 17.90
CA ILE A 303 -15.53 35.01 17.65
C ILE A 303 -14.70 34.51 16.47
N ASP A 304 -14.13 33.30 16.60
CA ASP A 304 -13.54 32.60 15.46
C ASP A 304 -14.65 31.96 14.61
N PHE A 305 -14.81 32.46 13.39
CA PHE A 305 -15.77 31.93 12.42
C PHE A 305 -15.15 30.95 11.42
N SER A 306 -13.93 30.45 11.67
CA SER A 306 -13.23 29.52 10.76
C SER A 306 -14.04 28.27 10.43
N PHE A 307 -14.87 27.78 11.37
CA PHE A 307 -15.80 26.68 11.10
C PHE A 307 -16.85 27.02 10.03
N ILE A 308 -17.39 28.24 10.04
CA ILE A 308 -18.37 28.71 9.05
C ILE A 308 -17.70 28.84 7.68
N ASP A 309 -16.48 29.37 7.67
CA ASP A 309 -15.67 29.46 6.45
C ASP A 309 -15.31 28.09 5.90
N GLU A 310 -15.04 27.13 6.77
CA GLU A 310 -14.74 25.76 6.35
C GLU A 310 -15.96 25.04 5.80
N ALA A 311 -17.14 25.21 6.40
CA ALA A 311 -18.37 24.65 5.86
C ALA A 311 -18.65 25.15 4.43
N GLU A 312 -18.36 26.42 4.14
CA GLU A 312 -18.45 26.95 2.77
C GLU A 312 -17.36 26.37 1.85
N GLN A 313 -16.13 26.19 2.34
CA GLN A 313 -15.03 25.58 1.58
C GLN A 313 -15.31 24.12 1.21
N ILE A 314 -15.77 23.30 2.16
CA ILE A 314 -16.19 21.92 1.92
C ILE A 314 -17.33 21.88 0.89
N TYR A 315 -18.30 22.79 1.02
CA TYR A 315 -19.38 22.89 0.04
C TYR A 315 -18.86 23.26 -1.35
N ALA A 316 -17.89 24.18 -1.44
CA ALA A 316 -17.28 24.59 -2.68
C ALA A 316 -16.42 23.48 -3.31
N LEU A 317 -15.72 22.68 -2.50
CA LEU A 317 -14.97 21.50 -2.92
C LEU A 317 -15.86 20.53 -3.72
N VAL A 318 -17.13 20.38 -3.37
CA VAL A 318 -18.07 19.55 -4.14
C VAL A 318 -18.22 20.06 -5.57
N GLY A 319 -18.35 21.38 -5.74
CA GLY A 319 -18.40 22.01 -7.06
C GLY A 319 -17.09 21.84 -7.84
N VAL A 320 -15.95 21.92 -7.15
CA VAL A 320 -14.64 21.68 -7.74
C VAL A 320 -14.52 20.24 -8.24
N ILE A 321 -14.83 19.24 -7.40
CA ILE A 321 -14.80 17.82 -7.75
C ILE A 321 -15.70 17.54 -8.96
N ALA A 322 -16.93 18.08 -8.97
CA ALA A 322 -17.87 17.92 -10.08
C ALA A 322 -17.38 18.55 -11.40
N SER A 323 -16.49 19.56 -11.31
CA SER A 323 -15.90 20.22 -12.47
C SER A 323 -14.63 19.54 -13.00
N LEU A 324 -14.06 18.58 -12.26
CA LEU A 324 -12.84 17.89 -12.66
C LEU A 324 -13.13 17.02 -13.90
N GLN A 325 -12.33 17.19 -14.94
CA GLN A 325 -12.32 16.32 -16.11
C GLN A 325 -10.97 15.61 -16.18
N PRO A 326 -10.68 14.71 -15.23
CA PRO A 326 -9.39 14.02 -15.25
C PRO A 326 -9.24 13.28 -16.57
N GLY A 327 -8.07 13.41 -17.19
CA GLY A 327 -7.70 12.61 -18.35
C GLY A 327 -7.51 11.13 -18.00
N ASP A 328 -6.78 10.43 -18.87
CA ASP A 328 -6.53 8.98 -18.78
C ASP A 328 -5.64 8.58 -17.57
N TRP A 329 -5.16 7.34 -17.64
CA TRP A 329 -4.26 6.66 -16.70
C TRP A 329 -3.00 7.45 -16.35
N MET A 330 -2.70 7.52 -15.05
CA MET A 330 -1.49 8.15 -14.51
C MET A 330 -0.43 7.09 -14.16
N PRO A 331 0.80 7.17 -14.71
CA PRO A 331 1.89 6.26 -14.37
C PRO A 331 2.43 6.54 -12.97
N LEU A 332 2.58 5.45 -12.22
CA LEU A 332 3.13 5.40 -10.88
C LEU A 332 4.55 4.85 -10.89
N GLY A 333 4.84 3.82 -11.69
CA GLY A 333 6.18 3.24 -11.83
C GLY A 333 6.18 1.72 -11.72
N ASN A 334 7.23 1.16 -11.13
CA ASN A 334 7.45 -0.30 -11.07
C ASN A 334 7.51 -0.79 -9.63
N ILE A 335 7.02 -2.00 -9.39
CA ILE A 335 7.11 -2.72 -8.11
C ILE A 335 7.84 -4.03 -8.36
N ALA A 336 8.86 -4.33 -7.54
CA ALA A 336 9.62 -5.57 -7.62
C ALA A 336 9.56 -6.33 -6.29
N GLY A 337 9.82 -7.65 -6.33
CA GLY A 337 10.02 -8.44 -5.11
C GLY A 337 8.75 -8.71 -4.30
N LEU A 338 7.56 -8.59 -4.89
CA LEU A 338 6.32 -9.00 -4.22
C LEU A 338 6.39 -10.50 -3.88
N GLY A 339 6.03 -10.85 -2.65
CA GLY A 339 6.14 -12.22 -2.13
C GLY A 339 7.58 -12.69 -1.84
N SER A 340 8.60 -11.84 -2.03
CA SER A 340 9.98 -12.17 -1.66
C SER A 340 10.23 -12.05 -0.16
N LYS A 341 11.23 -12.77 0.38
CA LYS A 341 11.64 -12.64 1.79
C LYS A 341 12.15 -11.25 2.15
N ALA A 342 12.74 -10.53 1.19
CA ALA A 342 13.25 -9.18 1.38
C ALA A 342 12.13 -8.13 1.46
N GLY A 343 10.91 -8.49 1.05
CA GLY A 343 9.79 -7.58 0.92
C GLY A 343 9.74 -6.89 -0.45
N PRO A 344 8.61 -6.27 -0.80
CA PRO A 344 8.47 -5.55 -2.05
C PRO A 344 9.24 -4.22 -2.02
N THR A 345 9.74 -3.79 -3.18
CA THR A 345 10.35 -2.48 -3.39
C THR A 345 9.64 -1.77 -4.53
N SER A 346 9.60 -0.44 -4.49
CA SER A 346 8.97 0.38 -5.53
C SER A 346 9.98 1.34 -6.16
N THR A 347 9.77 1.66 -7.44
CA THR A 347 10.52 2.68 -8.18
C THR A 347 9.52 3.59 -8.87
N GLN A 348 9.49 4.86 -8.49
CA GLN A 348 8.55 5.85 -9.03
C GLN A 348 8.85 6.16 -10.51
N ALA A 349 7.80 6.31 -11.31
CA ALA A 349 7.89 6.79 -12.69
C ALA A 349 8.32 8.27 -12.73
N SER A 350 9.19 8.61 -13.69
CA SER A 350 9.49 10.01 -14.02
C SER A 350 8.27 10.65 -14.66
N ALA A 351 7.75 11.74 -14.08
CA ALA A 351 6.66 12.50 -14.66
C ALA A 351 7.06 13.05 -16.05
N THR A 352 6.46 12.53 -17.12
CA THR A 352 6.68 13.00 -18.49
C THR A 352 5.36 13.08 -19.27
N GLY A 353 5.22 14.08 -20.15
CA GLY A 353 4.14 14.17 -21.15
C GLY A 353 2.74 14.52 -20.61
N GLN A 354 1.71 13.92 -21.23
CA GLN A 354 0.27 14.21 -21.02
C GLN A 354 -0.22 13.97 -19.58
N ASN A 355 0.44 13.07 -18.84
CA ASN A 355 0.13 12.76 -17.44
C ASN A 355 0.32 13.97 -16.51
N VAL A 356 1.19 14.91 -16.90
CA VAL A 356 1.37 16.17 -16.18
C VAL A 356 0.11 17.05 -16.31
N GLY A 357 -0.56 17.05 -17.47
CA GLY A 357 -1.74 17.91 -17.71
C GLY A 357 -2.93 17.59 -16.80
N SER A 358 -3.34 16.33 -16.72
CA SER A 358 -4.48 15.90 -15.87
C SER A 358 -4.21 16.12 -14.37
N ILE A 359 -2.98 15.82 -13.93
CA ILE A 359 -2.55 16.06 -12.55
C ILE A 359 -2.52 17.55 -12.26
N THR A 360 -1.95 18.35 -13.15
CA THR A 360 -1.89 19.81 -13.01
C THR A 360 -3.30 20.41 -13.00
N GLU A 361 -4.27 19.85 -13.71
CA GLU A 361 -5.67 20.28 -13.60
C GLU A 361 -6.23 20.00 -12.20
N ILE A 362 -6.08 18.76 -11.69
CA ILE A 362 -6.51 18.41 -10.33
C ILE A 362 -5.83 19.33 -9.32
N GLU A 363 -4.51 19.54 -9.47
CA GLU A 363 -3.70 20.38 -8.59
C GLU A 363 -4.15 21.84 -8.63
N ASN A 364 -4.36 22.40 -9.82
CA ASN A 364 -4.80 23.79 -9.99
C ASN A 364 -6.23 24.01 -9.50
N LYS A 365 -7.13 23.05 -9.71
CA LYS A 365 -8.53 23.17 -9.29
C LYS A 365 -8.71 22.97 -7.78
N LEU A 366 -7.98 22.04 -7.18
CA LEU A 366 -8.04 21.79 -5.73
C LEU A 366 -7.18 22.77 -4.93
N TYR A 367 -5.96 23.07 -5.39
CA TYR A 367 -4.96 23.82 -4.61
C TYR A 367 -4.59 25.18 -5.22
N GLY A 368 -5.00 25.48 -6.45
CA GLY A 368 -4.67 26.75 -7.10
C GLY A 368 -5.46 27.92 -6.51
N SER A 369 -4.76 29.02 -6.23
CA SER A 369 -5.38 30.30 -5.89
C SER A 369 -5.91 30.99 -7.16
N THR A 370 -7.19 30.82 -7.50
CA THR A 370 -7.80 31.68 -8.51
C THR A 370 -8.17 33.04 -7.91
N SER A 371 -7.59 34.10 -8.46
CA SER A 371 -7.86 35.52 -8.13
C SER A 371 -9.26 36.02 -8.55
N SER A 372 -10.12 35.15 -9.07
CA SER A 372 -11.45 35.46 -9.57
C SER A 372 -12.50 34.55 -8.94
N GLY A 373 -12.79 34.72 -7.65
CA GLY A 373 -13.99 34.18 -6.98
C GLY A 373 -14.25 32.67 -7.05
N GLY A 374 -13.29 31.88 -7.54
CA GLY A 374 -13.33 30.43 -7.66
C GLY A 374 -12.60 29.75 -6.50
N ALA A 375 -13.13 28.60 -6.10
CA ALA A 375 -12.79 27.81 -4.92
C ALA A 375 -11.40 27.17 -4.95
N GLY A 376 -10.34 27.98 -4.85
CA GLY A 376 -9.04 27.49 -4.40
C GLY A 376 -9.11 27.20 -2.90
N LEU A 377 -8.92 25.94 -2.49
CA LEU A 377 -9.05 25.47 -1.10
C LEU A 377 -7.86 25.84 -0.21
N ARG A 378 -6.93 26.65 -0.75
CA ARG A 378 -5.89 27.36 0.01
C ARG A 378 -6.21 28.84 0.00
N LYS A 379 -7.31 29.22 0.65
CA LYS A 379 -7.41 30.57 1.19
C LYS A 379 -7.15 30.46 2.68
N ASP A 380 -5.86 30.47 3.03
CA ASP A 380 -5.47 31.27 4.19
C ASP A 380 -5.86 32.71 3.84
N SER A 381 -7.12 33.04 4.13
CA SER A 381 -7.59 34.41 4.19
C SER A 381 -6.60 35.10 5.11
N LYS A 382 -5.86 36.08 4.58
CA LYS A 382 -5.16 37.08 5.39
C LYS A 382 -6.22 37.87 6.16
N THR A 383 -6.76 37.24 7.19
CA THR A 383 -7.60 37.86 8.20
C THR A 383 -6.62 38.40 9.23
N SER A 384 -6.75 39.70 9.50
CA SER A 384 -5.85 40.54 10.28
C SER A 384 -5.27 39.87 11.53
N GLY A 385 -3.94 39.92 11.69
CA GLY A 385 -3.28 39.92 13.01
C GLY A 385 -2.73 38.59 13.56
N THR A 386 -3.34 37.44 13.30
CA THR A 386 -2.83 36.15 13.81
C THR A 386 -2.24 35.31 12.68
N LYS A 387 -0.95 34.96 12.80
CA LYS A 387 -0.34 33.92 11.96
C LYS A 387 -1.02 32.59 12.31
N LYS A 388 -2.11 32.24 11.62
CA LYS A 388 -2.73 30.92 11.76
C LYS A 388 -1.75 29.87 11.21
N THR A 389 -1.60 28.75 11.93
CA THR A 389 -0.80 27.61 11.48
C THR A 389 -1.37 27.12 10.15
N PRO A 390 -0.57 27.06 9.07
CA PRO A 390 -1.05 26.59 7.77
C PRO A 390 -1.59 25.16 7.90
N ARG A 391 -2.83 24.93 7.47
CA ARG A 391 -3.46 23.61 7.49
C ARG A 391 -3.50 23.01 6.09
N SER A 392 -3.40 21.69 6.01
CA SER A 392 -3.30 20.99 4.73
C SER A 392 -4.66 20.91 4.00
N GLY A 393 -5.78 20.96 4.71
CA GLY A 393 -7.11 20.87 4.11
C GLY A 393 -7.31 19.54 3.37
N PHE A 394 -8.05 19.55 2.25
CA PHE A 394 -8.32 18.35 1.45
C PHE A 394 -7.10 17.86 0.65
N GLN A 395 -6.57 16.70 0.98
CA GLN A 395 -5.37 16.12 0.37
C GLN A 395 -5.68 14.83 -0.41
N VAL A 396 -5.35 14.82 -1.71
CA VAL A 396 -5.46 13.63 -2.58
C VAL A 396 -4.15 13.32 -3.30
N LEU A 397 -3.44 14.34 -3.77
CA LEU A 397 -2.25 14.17 -4.60
C LEU A 397 -1.09 13.46 -3.91
N PRO A 398 -0.79 13.70 -2.60
CA PRO A 398 0.27 12.97 -1.92
C PRO A 398 0.08 11.45 -1.98
N TYR A 399 -1.15 10.97 -1.81
CA TYR A 399 -1.45 9.53 -1.79
C TYR A 399 -1.66 8.95 -3.20
N LEU A 400 -2.27 9.72 -4.09
CA LEU A 400 -2.54 9.30 -5.46
C LEU A 400 -1.24 9.11 -6.25
N LYS A 401 -0.26 10.01 -6.06
CA LYS A 401 1.05 9.96 -6.74
C LYS A 401 2.01 8.94 -6.12
N ASP A 402 1.86 8.61 -4.84
CA ASP A 402 2.80 7.72 -4.15
C ASP A 402 2.61 6.26 -4.55
N ILE A 403 3.59 5.69 -5.25
CA ILE A 403 3.58 4.26 -5.60
C ILE A 403 3.62 3.37 -4.36
N SER A 404 4.17 3.84 -3.23
CA SER A 404 4.29 3.06 -2.00
C SER A 404 2.92 2.82 -1.36
N ASN A 405 2.05 3.83 -1.39
CA ASN A 405 0.63 3.71 -1.03
C ASN A 405 -0.07 2.57 -1.81
N TRP A 406 0.13 2.51 -3.13
CA TRP A 406 -0.44 1.44 -3.98
C TRP A 406 0.26 0.08 -3.81
N MET A 407 1.57 0.07 -3.58
CA MET A 407 2.34 -1.14 -3.26
C MET A 407 1.88 -1.76 -1.94
N ASN A 408 1.56 -0.95 -0.93
CA ASN A 408 0.99 -1.42 0.33
C ASN A 408 -0.32 -2.15 0.07
N LEU A 409 -1.20 -1.60 -0.78
CA LEU A 409 -2.44 -2.27 -1.18
C LEU A 409 -2.21 -3.61 -1.90
N LEU A 410 -1.33 -3.62 -2.91
CA LEU A 410 -1.01 -4.79 -3.73
C LEU A 410 -0.22 -5.88 -2.97
N SER A 411 0.34 -5.54 -1.81
CA SER A 411 0.98 -6.48 -0.89
C SER A 411 0.06 -6.93 0.26
N GLY A 412 -1.21 -6.53 0.25
CA GLY A 412 -2.26 -6.95 1.18
C GLY A 412 -2.56 -5.98 2.33
N GLY A 413 -1.90 -4.83 2.37
CA GLY A 413 -2.21 -3.71 3.26
C GLY A 413 -3.26 -2.76 2.69
N ASP A 414 -3.15 -1.49 3.05
CA ASP A 414 -4.12 -0.44 2.74
C ASP A 414 -3.50 0.73 1.99
N ALA A 415 -4.29 1.33 1.10
CA ALA A 415 -3.98 2.59 0.45
C ALA A 415 -4.91 3.70 0.97
N ILE A 416 -4.35 4.81 1.42
CA ILE A 416 -5.11 6.02 1.72
C ILE A 416 -5.55 6.63 0.38
N LEU A 417 -6.82 7.01 0.28
CA LEU A 417 -7.40 7.61 -0.91
C LEU A 417 -7.53 9.12 -0.79
N PHE A 418 -7.89 9.64 0.38
CA PHE A 418 -7.81 11.07 0.69
C PHE A 418 -7.63 11.29 2.19
N THR A 419 -7.14 12.46 2.55
CA THR A 419 -7.26 13.02 3.90
C THR A 419 -7.81 14.43 3.86
N TYR A 420 -8.31 14.90 4.99
CA TYR A 420 -8.88 16.22 5.14
C TYR A 420 -8.61 16.71 6.56
N GLU A 421 -7.83 17.78 6.67
CA GLU A 421 -7.50 18.43 7.93
C GLU A 421 -8.39 19.66 8.13
N LEU A 422 -9.15 19.71 9.24
CA LEU A 422 -9.95 20.88 9.57
C LEU A 422 -9.05 22.05 10.00
N PRO A 423 -9.51 23.30 9.82
CA PRO A 423 -8.93 24.43 10.54
C PRO A 423 -8.96 24.18 12.04
N LEU A 424 -7.95 24.69 12.74
CA LEU A 424 -7.97 24.70 14.20
C LEU A 424 -9.21 25.45 14.66
N LEU A 425 -10.08 24.76 15.40
CA LEU A 425 -11.29 25.35 15.96
C LEU A 425 -10.92 25.91 17.32
N GLU A 426 -10.86 27.23 17.46
CA GLU A 426 -10.52 27.90 18.70
C GLU A 426 -11.73 28.66 19.26
N PHE A 427 -12.00 28.47 20.53
CA PHE A 427 -12.91 29.30 21.30
C PHE A 427 -12.14 29.89 22.48
N SER A 428 -12.16 31.21 22.63
CA SER A 428 -11.58 31.87 23.80
C SER A 428 -12.51 32.95 24.37
N ALA A 429 -12.47 33.09 25.68
CA ALA A 429 -13.21 34.10 26.42
C ALA A 429 -12.38 34.57 27.61
N ASP A 430 -12.06 35.86 27.64
CA ASP A 430 -11.40 36.53 28.76
C ASP A 430 -12.37 37.46 29.48
N PHE A 431 -12.20 37.54 30.79
CA PHE A 431 -12.96 38.36 31.72
C PHE A 431 -12.01 39.12 32.61
N GLU A 432 -12.16 40.44 32.58
CA GLU A 432 -11.45 41.34 33.49
C GLU A 432 -12.49 42.18 34.23
N VAL A 433 -12.45 42.14 35.56
CA VAL A 433 -13.35 42.90 36.43
C VAL A 433 -12.52 43.73 37.39
N LEU A 434 -12.58 45.05 37.23
CA LEU A 434 -11.99 45.99 38.17
C LEU A 434 -12.64 45.82 39.55
N LEU A 435 -11.89 45.31 40.51
CA LEU A 435 -12.33 45.14 41.89
C LEU A 435 -12.14 46.43 42.70
N PHE A 436 -11.03 47.11 42.43
CA PHE A 436 -10.61 48.29 43.16
C PHE A 436 -9.75 49.18 42.27
N SER A 437 -10.04 50.48 42.26
CA SER A 437 -9.16 51.49 41.66
C SER A 437 -8.96 52.64 42.64
N TYR A 438 -7.71 53.05 42.80
CA TYR A 438 -7.34 54.23 43.57
C TYR A 438 -6.50 55.17 42.71
N GLY A 439 -7.08 56.31 42.35
CA GLY A 439 -6.38 57.35 41.59
C GLY A 439 -5.55 58.26 42.48
N ILE A 440 -4.28 58.46 42.11
CA ILE A 440 -3.42 59.54 42.61
C ILE A 440 -3.52 60.71 41.62
N PRO A 441 -4.13 61.85 42.02
CA PRO A 441 -4.45 62.93 41.09
C PRO A 441 -3.26 63.36 40.21
N LYS A 442 -3.43 63.26 38.90
CA LYS A 442 -2.47 63.68 37.84
C LYS A 442 -1.14 62.92 37.78
N ILE A 443 -0.98 61.82 38.52
CA ILE A 443 0.34 61.14 38.64
C ILE A 443 0.24 59.64 38.34
N ALA A 444 -0.72 58.92 38.93
CA ALA A 444 -0.80 57.47 38.81
C ALA A 444 -2.20 56.93 39.12
N SER A 445 -2.48 55.70 38.74
CA SER A 445 -3.59 54.91 39.29
C SER A 445 -3.10 53.54 39.73
N ILE A 446 -3.70 53.01 40.80
CA ILE A 446 -3.49 51.64 41.24
C ILE A 446 -4.79 50.90 40.99
N ASN A 447 -4.74 49.88 40.14
CA ASN A 447 -5.89 49.05 39.80
C ASN A 447 -5.65 47.63 40.32
N ILE A 448 -6.69 47.04 40.89
CA ILE A 448 -6.73 45.61 41.23
C ILE A 448 -7.89 45.01 40.44
N ASN A 449 -7.56 44.11 39.53
CA ASN A 449 -8.49 43.45 38.65
C ASN A 449 -8.60 41.96 39.05
N ALA A 450 -9.81 41.43 39.04
CA ALA A 450 -10.03 40.00 38.94
C ALA A 450 -9.95 39.63 37.47
N ILE A 451 -9.12 38.63 37.17
CA ILE A 451 -8.95 38.12 35.81
C ILE A 451 -9.39 36.67 35.76
N ALA A 452 -10.07 36.29 34.69
CA ALA A 452 -10.34 34.90 34.36
C ALA A 452 -10.33 34.74 32.85
N GLY A 453 -9.83 33.61 32.38
CA GLY A 453 -9.87 33.30 30.96
C GLY A 453 -10.12 31.82 30.73
N PHE A 454 -10.63 31.52 29.55
CA PHE A 454 -10.95 30.19 29.11
C PHE A 454 -10.65 30.10 27.61
N ALA A 455 -9.97 29.04 27.20
CA ALA A 455 -9.69 28.70 25.83
C ALA A 455 -9.94 27.21 25.64
N ALA A 456 -10.56 26.85 24.53
CA ALA A 456 -10.73 25.47 24.09
C ALA A 456 -10.35 25.38 22.62
N THR A 457 -9.57 24.36 22.25
CA THR A 457 -9.21 24.10 20.86
C THR A 457 -9.61 22.69 20.43
N ALA A 458 -9.91 22.52 19.15
CA ALA A 458 -10.09 21.21 18.53
C ALA A 458 -9.27 21.12 17.23
N ASP A 459 -8.42 20.11 17.12
CA ASP A 459 -7.52 19.84 16.01
C ASP A 459 -7.83 18.46 15.38
N LEU A 460 -8.81 18.43 14.49
CA LEU A 460 -9.32 17.19 13.91
C LEU A 460 -8.86 16.97 12.48
N SER A 461 -8.50 15.73 12.16
CA SER A 461 -8.21 15.29 10.80
C SER A 461 -8.99 14.02 10.46
N PHE A 462 -9.33 13.85 9.18
CA PHE A 462 -10.07 12.70 8.70
C PHE A 462 -9.42 12.12 7.45
N GLY A 463 -9.76 10.88 7.13
CA GLY A 463 -9.39 10.30 5.85
C GLY A 463 -10.25 9.13 5.45
N TYR A 464 -10.00 8.62 4.25
CA TYR A 464 -10.58 7.39 3.77
C TYR A 464 -9.51 6.51 3.13
N ASP A 465 -9.45 5.24 3.53
CA ASP A 465 -8.57 4.23 2.95
C ASP A 465 -9.34 3.00 2.46
N THR A 466 -8.61 2.07 1.84
CA THR A 466 -9.17 0.85 1.26
C THR A 466 -9.56 -0.22 2.28
N TYR A 467 -9.31 -0.02 3.57
CA TYR A 467 -9.50 -1.06 4.60
C TYR A 467 -10.96 -1.51 4.62
N GLY A 468 -11.88 -0.56 4.76
CA GLY A 468 -13.30 -0.85 4.84
C GLY A 468 -13.83 -1.56 3.59
N ILE A 469 -13.39 -1.15 2.40
CA ILE A 469 -13.79 -1.79 1.13
C ILE A 469 -13.33 -3.25 1.11
N ARG A 470 -12.07 -3.50 1.49
CA ARG A 470 -11.55 -4.87 1.57
C ARG A 470 -12.35 -5.70 2.60
N GLN A 471 -12.67 -5.14 3.76
CA GLN A 471 -13.50 -5.84 4.75
C GLN A 471 -14.91 -6.11 4.23
N ALA A 472 -15.52 -5.17 3.50
CA ALA A 472 -16.84 -5.35 2.92
C ALA A 472 -16.89 -6.49 1.91
N ILE A 473 -15.88 -6.60 1.04
CA ILE A 473 -15.75 -7.69 0.06
C ILE A 473 -15.50 -9.02 0.78
N ASN A 474 -14.54 -9.05 1.70
CA ASN A 474 -14.16 -10.27 2.43
C ASN A 474 -15.32 -10.84 3.26
N THR A 475 -16.16 -9.98 3.85
CA THR A 475 -17.27 -10.40 4.71
C THR A 475 -18.61 -10.50 3.99
N GLY A 476 -18.70 -10.00 2.75
CA GLY A 476 -19.96 -9.83 2.02
C GLY A 476 -20.90 -8.78 2.62
N ASN A 477 -20.46 -7.98 3.60
CA ASN A 477 -21.28 -6.97 4.25
C ASN A 477 -20.83 -5.55 3.85
N PRO A 478 -21.64 -4.80 3.06
CA PRO A 478 -21.27 -3.48 2.57
C PRO A 478 -21.10 -2.44 3.67
N LEU A 479 -21.64 -2.63 4.87
CA LEU A 479 -21.49 -1.67 5.98
C LEU A 479 -20.03 -1.53 6.43
N TYR A 480 -19.21 -2.56 6.25
CA TYR A 480 -17.78 -2.44 6.57
C TYR A 480 -17.05 -1.47 5.66
N ALA A 481 -17.61 -1.07 4.50
CA ALA A 481 -17.02 -0.02 3.67
C ALA A 481 -16.95 1.33 4.40
N LEU A 482 -17.77 1.53 5.44
CA LEU A 482 -17.70 2.72 6.30
C LEU A 482 -16.44 2.74 7.17
N ASP A 483 -15.87 1.58 7.52
CA ASP A 483 -14.60 1.49 8.25
C ASP A 483 -13.37 1.86 7.39
N GLY A 484 -13.58 2.26 6.14
CA GLY A 484 -12.56 2.95 5.36
C GLY A 484 -12.40 4.39 5.81
N PHE A 485 -13.45 5.01 6.37
CA PHE A 485 -13.38 6.34 6.96
C PHE A 485 -12.76 6.28 8.36
N PHE A 486 -11.79 7.15 8.62
CA PHE A 486 -11.09 7.23 9.90
C PHE A 486 -10.90 8.68 10.35
N ILE A 487 -10.77 8.85 11.67
CA ILE A 487 -10.23 10.05 12.31
C ILE A 487 -8.73 9.84 12.45
N GLY A 488 -7.92 10.82 12.04
CA GLY A 488 -6.47 10.75 12.16
C GLY A 488 -6.02 11.21 13.54
N ASP A 489 -5.51 10.25 14.31
CA ASP A 489 -4.79 10.39 15.59
C ASP A 489 -3.44 11.09 15.34
N TRP A 490 -2.72 10.57 14.34
CA TRP A 490 -1.49 11.19 13.87
C TRP A 490 -1.78 12.44 13.05
N THR A 491 -0.81 13.37 13.06
CA THR A 491 -0.77 14.45 12.08
C THR A 491 -0.83 13.89 10.65
N ILE A 492 -1.34 14.68 9.70
CA ILE A 492 -1.38 14.30 8.28
C ILE A 492 0.02 13.96 7.75
N GLU A 493 1.06 14.64 8.23
CA GLU A 493 2.46 14.33 7.92
C GLU A 493 2.85 12.94 8.43
N GLY A 494 2.49 12.60 9.67
CA GLY A 494 2.70 11.27 10.25
C GLY A 494 2.02 10.17 9.44
N LEU A 495 0.76 10.37 9.06
CA LEU A 495 0.01 9.44 8.20
C LEU A 495 0.64 9.25 6.81
N GLN A 496 1.18 10.32 6.21
CA GLN A 496 1.85 10.25 4.90
C GLN A 496 3.17 9.47 4.98
N LYS A 497 3.92 9.63 6.06
CA LYS A 497 5.21 8.95 6.27
C LYS A 497 5.09 7.56 6.88
N GLY A 498 3.93 7.23 7.47
CA GLY A 498 3.77 6.05 8.33
C GLY A 498 4.54 6.18 9.64
N GLU A 499 4.76 7.42 10.10
CA GLU A 499 5.49 7.79 11.30
C GLU A 499 4.52 8.26 12.40
N GLU A 500 4.80 7.87 13.63
CA GLU A 500 3.99 8.18 14.80
C GLU A 500 4.31 9.60 15.22
N ILE A 501 3.48 10.53 14.77
CA ILE A 501 3.57 11.96 15.06
C ILE A 501 2.21 12.36 15.63
N GLU A 502 2.05 12.08 16.92
CA GLU A 502 0.84 12.32 17.72
C GLU A 502 0.55 13.81 17.90
N LYS A 503 -0.72 14.14 18.13
CA LYS A 503 -1.18 15.48 18.50
C LYS A 503 -2.49 15.40 19.29
N PRO A 504 -2.67 16.18 20.37
CA PRO A 504 -3.96 16.22 21.07
C PRO A 504 -5.08 16.71 20.14
N GLU A 505 -6.20 15.98 20.06
CA GLU A 505 -7.38 16.42 19.31
C GLU A 505 -8.15 17.55 19.98
N PHE A 506 -8.09 17.65 21.32
CA PHE A 506 -8.73 18.73 22.06
C PHE A 506 -7.80 19.27 23.13
N THR A 507 -7.77 20.59 23.28
CA THR A 507 -7.09 21.23 24.40
C THR A 507 -8.02 22.19 25.11
N LEU A 508 -7.85 22.34 26.40
CA LEU A 508 -8.62 23.22 27.26
C LEU A 508 -7.69 23.93 28.23
N THR A 509 -7.59 25.26 28.10
CA THR A 509 -6.85 26.09 29.05
C THR A 509 -7.81 27.03 29.76
N GLY A 510 -7.78 27.04 31.09
CA GLY A 510 -8.53 27.98 31.92
C GLY A 510 -7.60 28.67 32.89
N TYR A 511 -7.86 29.93 33.23
CA TYR A 511 -7.17 30.57 34.35
C TYR A 511 -8.10 31.46 35.16
N ILE A 512 -7.79 31.60 36.44
CA ILE A 512 -8.39 32.59 37.34
C ILE A 512 -7.30 33.21 38.19
N GLY A 513 -7.37 34.52 38.41
CA GLY A 513 -6.32 35.23 39.10
C GLY A 513 -6.68 36.63 39.53
N LEU A 514 -5.66 37.29 40.10
CA LEU A 514 -5.68 38.70 40.43
C LEU A 514 -4.54 39.39 39.71
N GLU A 515 -4.83 40.57 39.20
CA GLU A 515 -3.85 41.47 38.62
C GLU A 515 -3.82 42.76 39.44
N GLY A 516 -2.64 43.10 39.94
CA GLY A 516 -2.39 44.42 40.52
C GLY A 516 -1.55 45.23 39.56
N GLU A 517 -2.08 46.34 39.06
CA GLU A 517 -1.41 47.22 38.11
C GLU A 517 -1.16 48.60 38.73
N LEU A 518 0.08 49.09 38.59
CA LEU A 518 0.45 50.47 38.80
C LEU A 518 0.61 51.14 37.44
N ASP A 519 -0.32 52.01 37.10
CA ASP A 519 -0.29 52.81 35.88
C ASP A 519 0.22 54.22 36.19
N ILE A 520 1.33 54.62 35.58
CA ILE A 520 1.87 55.98 35.58
C ILE A 520 1.84 56.53 34.16
N PHE A 521 1.69 57.85 34.00
CA PHE A 521 1.42 58.51 32.70
C PHE A 521 2.27 58.08 31.48
N ILE A 522 3.45 57.47 31.68
CA ILE A 522 4.37 57.00 30.63
C ILE A 522 4.66 55.49 30.64
N ALA A 523 4.15 54.73 31.62
CA ALA A 523 4.41 53.29 31.76
C ALA A 523 3.41 52.62 32.72
N SER A 524 3.09 51.34 32.50
CA SER A 524 2.42 50.50 33.48
C SER A 524 3.31 49.35 33.91
N ILE A 525 3.21 48.98 35.19
CA ILE A 525 3.82 47.76 35.72
C ILE A 525 2.80 47.05 36.60
N GLY A 526 2.58 45.77 36.33
CA GLY A 526 1.65 44.93 37.04
C GLY A 526 2.26 43.61 37.46
N ALA A 527 1.69 43.02 38.50
CA ALA A 527 1.94 41.64 38.90
C ALA A 527 0.63 40.86 38.76
N GLN A 528 0.69 39.74 38.05
CA GLN A 528 -0.45 38.84 37.84
C GLN A 528 -0.19 37.53 38.56
N GLY A 529 -1.00 37.18 39.55
CA GLY A 529 -1.01 35.85 40.16
C GLY A 529 -2.18 35.04 39.63
N LYS A 530 -1.93 33.89 39.00
CA LYS A 530 -2.93 33.06 38.33
C LYS A 530 -2.87 31.62 38.81
N ILE A 531 -4.04 30.99 38.90
CA ILE A 531 -4.17 29.54 38.89
C ILE A 531 -4.59 29.19 37.47
N VAL A 532 -3.80 28.34 36.81
CA VAL A 532 -4.00 27.90 35.44
C VAL A 532 -4.36 26.42 35.46
N LEU A 533 -5.35 26.04 34.67
CA LEU A 533 -5.75 24.68 34.33
C LEU A 533 -5.40 24.48 32.86
N ASP A 534 -4.58 23.49 32.55
CA ASP A 534 -4.27 23.05 31.20
C ASP A 534 -4.73 21.58 31.08
N VAL A 535 -5.51 21.23 30.06
CA VAL A 535 -6.00 19.86 29.81
C VAL A 535 -5.86 19.54 28.34
N ASP A 536 -5.10 18.48 28.04
CA ASP A 536 -4.97 17.90 26.72
C ASP A 536 -5.75 16.58 26.68
N ILE A 537 -6.55 16.41 25.62
CA ILE A 537 -7.35 15.22 25.38
C ILE A 537 -6.98 14.68 24.00
N ASP A 538 -6.45 13.47 24.00
CA ASP A 538 -5.89 12.78 22.85
C ASP A 538 -6.76 11.56 22.55
N LEU A 539 -7.17 11.36 21.30
CA LEU A 539 -7.99 10.20 20.93
C LEU A 539 -7.12 8.97 20.81
N GLN A 540 -7.60 7.83 21.32
CA GLN A 540 -6.81 6.61 21.30
C GLN A 540 -7.06 5.76 20.05
N ASP A 541 -6.01 5.39 19.33
CA ASP A 541 -6.02 4.28 18.34
C ASP A 541 -5.77 2.91 19.01
N ILE A 542 -6.44 1.86 18.52
CA ILE A 542 -6.22 0.48 19.01
C ILE A 542 -4.93 -0.07 18.39
N PRO A 543 -3.87 -0.32 19.18
CA PRO A 543 -2.61 -0.78 18.63
C PRO A 543 -2.72 -2.22 18.10
N LYS A 544 -2.05 -2.49 16.97
CA LYS A 544 -1.97 -3.82 16.36
C LYS A 544 -0.56 -4.38 16.56
N SER A 545 -0.46 -5.70 16.77
CA SER A 545 0.83 -6.35 16.95
C SER A 545 1.55 -6.53 15.61
N SER A 546 2.77 -6.01 15.51
CA SER A 546 3.73 -6.30 14.44
C SER A 546 4.79 -7.28 14.95
N LEU A 547 5.17 -8.25 14.11
CA LEU A 547 6.13 -9.29 14.45
C LEU A 547 7.43 -9.08 13.69
N THR A 548 8.53 -8.95 14.42
CA THR A 548 9.88 -9.03 13.83
C THR A 548 10.28 -10.49 13.77
N LYS A 549 10.68 -10.98 12.59
CA LYS A 549 11.12 -12.36 12.38
C LYS A 549 12.60 -12.43 11.98
N ASN A 550 13.30 -13.49 12.39
CA ASN A 550 14.65 -13.77 11.90
C ASN A 550 14.63 -14.42 10.50
N SER A 551 15.82 -14.69 9.94
CA SER A 551 16.00 -15.30 8.61
C SER A 551 15.31 -16.65 8.42
N ASP A 552 15.07 -17.35 9.51
CA ASP A 552 14.42 -18.67 9.57
C ASP A 552 12.91 -18.57 9.79
N GLY A 553 12.37 -17.35 9.95
CA GLY A 553 10.92 -17.10 10.10
C GLY A 553 10.41 -17.15 11.54
N TYR A 554 11.28 -17.31 12.54
CA TYR A 554 10.90 -17.27 13.95
C TYR A 554 10.74 -15.83 14.43
N VAL A 555 9.73 -15.59 15.26
CA VAL A 555 9.48 -14.26 15.88
C VAL A 555 10.55 -13.97 16.92
N THR A 556 11.24 -12.85 16.78
CA THR A 556 12.27 -12.36 17.70
C THR A 556 11.82 -11.16 18.53
N ASN A 557 10.84 -10.40 18.05
CA ASN A 557 10.27 -9.27 18.77
C ASN A 557 8.80 -9.06 18.38
N ILE A 558 8.02 -8.49 19.30
CA ILE A 558 6.62 -8.10 19.08
C ILE A 558 6.49 -6.64 19.49
N THR A 559 6.09 -5.79 18.54
CA THR A 559 5.81 -4.38 18.80
C THR A 559 4.33 -4.13 18.62
N TRP A 560 3.71 -3.43 19.55
CA TRP A 560 2.33 -2.98 19.44
C TRP A 560 2.37 -1.52 19.00
N ARG A 561 1.73 -1.22 17.87
CA ARG A 561 1.72 0.14 17.32
C ARG A 561 0.35 0.43 16.72
N GLY A 562 -0.16 1.63 16.97
CA GLY A 562 -1.30 2.17 16.23
C GLY A 562 -0.97 2.28 14.74
N ASP A 563 -2.00 2.34 13.91
CA ASP A 563 -1.87 2.77 12.52
C ASP A 563 -2.21 4.26 12.33
N GLY A 564 -2.49 4.97 13.43
CA GLY A 564 -2.79 6.40 13.48
C GLY A 564 -4.20 6.72 12.99
N LYS A 565 -5.05 5.71 12.82
CA LYS A 565 -6.36 5.83 12.18
C LYS A 565 -7.42 5.22 13.07
N ILE A 566 -8.26 6.06 13.65
CA ILE A 566 -9.35 5.66 14.51
C ILE A 566 -10.62 5.44 13.68
N ARG A 567 -11.04 4.19 13.53
CA ARG A 567 -12.20 3.80 12.72
C ARG A 567 -13.47 3.65 13.54
N GLY A 568 -14.63 3.67 12.87
CA GLY A 568 -15.93 3.47 13.51
C GLY A 568 -16.01 2.15 14.30
N SER A 569 -15.51 1.04 13.75
CA SER A 569 -15.45 -0.23 14.48
C SER A 569 -14.48 -0.22 15.66
N GLU A 570 -13.37 0.53 15.61
CA GLU A 570 -12.45 0.71 16.74
C GLU A 570 -13.13 1.52 17.86
N ILE A 571 -13.84 2.60 17.53
CA ILE A 571 -14.65 3.38 18.47
C ILE A 571 -15.70 2.51 19.17
N ILE A 572 -16.48 1.74 18.40
CA ILE A 572 -17.50 0.83 18.97
C ILE A 572 -16.84 -0.22 19.87
N THR A 573 -15.67 -0.72 19.47
CA THR A 573 -14.90 -1.71 20.26
C THR A 573 -14.46 -1.12 21.59
N MET A 574 -13.88 0.08 21.60
CA MET A 574 -13.44 0.77 22.82
C MET A 574 -14.63 1.14 23.73
N LEU A 575 -15.76 1.58 23.17
CA LEU A 575 -17.00 1.81 23.95
C LEU A 575 -17.57 0.53 24.56
N GLY A 576 -17.33 -0.62 23.94
CA GLY A 576 -17.70 -1.94 24.46
C GLY A 576 -16.68 -2.54 25.42
N PHE A 577 -15.44 -2.01 25.43
CA PHE A 577 -14.34 -2.53 26.21
C PHE A 577 -14.56 -2.31 27.71
N GLN A 578 -14.30 -3.35 28.49
CA GLN A 578 -14.33 -3.29 29.94
C GLN A 578 -12.90 -3.16 30.44
N ASP A 579 -12.44 -1.92 30.59
CA ASP A 579 -11.09 -1.67 31.06
C ASP A 579 -10.94 -2.15 32.52
N PRO A 580 -9.99 -3.06 32.81
CA PRO A 580 -9.68 -3.47 34.18
C PRO A 580 -9.40 -2.28 35.12
N GLN A 581 -8.82 -1.19 34.62
CA GLN A 581 -8.54 0.03 35.39
C GLN A 581 -9.82 0.73 35.87
N LEU A 582 -10.93 0.54 35.15
CA LEU A 582 -12.22 1.18 35.44
C LEU A 582 -13.13 0.35 36.36
N THR A 583 -12.62 -0.70 37.00
CA THR A 583 -13.41 -1.53 37.92
C THR A 583 -13.71 -0.84 39.27
N ASN A 584 -12.98 0.22 39.62
CA ASN A 584 -13.08 0.91 40.92
C ASN A 584 -13.44 2.41 40.85
N ILE A 585 -13.90 2.91 39.70
CA ILE A 585 -14.34 4.32 39.58
C ILE A 585 -15.60 4.57 40.42
N PRO A 586 -15.70 5.73 41.10
CA PRO A 586 -16.89 6.10 41.86
C PRO A 586 -18.16 6.03 41.00
N SER A 587 -19.27 5.58 41.60
CA SER A 587 -20.55 5.37 40.90
C SER A 587 -21.06 6.56 40.07
N ILE A 588 -20.70 7.80 40.44
CA ILE A 588 -21.04 9.01 39.68
C ILE A 588 -20.33 9.09 38.32
N PHE A 589 -19.18 8.42 38.17
CA PHE A 589 -18.39 8.35 36.94
C PHE A 589 -18.58 7.04 36.16
N GLN A 590 -19.37 6.08 36.66
CA GLN A 590 -19.60 4.80 35.96
C GLN A 590 -20.20 5.00 34.56
N ALA A 591 -21.06 6.01 34.36
CA ALA A 591 -21.61 6.30 33.04
C ALA A 591 -20.56 6.82 32.04
N LEU A 592 -19.45 7.38 32.53
CA LEU A 592 -18.34 7.90 31.73
C LEU A 592 -17.22 6.87 31.52
N SER A 593 -17.29 5.72 32.20
CA SER A 593 -16.29 4.65 32.11
C SER A 593 -15.98 4.22 30.67
N ARG A 594 -17.01 3.96 29.87
CA ARG A 594 -16.84 3.46 28.51
C ARG A 594 -16.26 4.51 27.55
N PRO A 595 -16.77 5.76 27.52
CA PRO A 595 -16.14 6.83 26.74
C PRO A 595 -14.69 7.09 27.11
N LEU A 596 -14.28 6.88 28.37
CA LEU A 596 -12.89 7.07 28.80
C LEU A 596 -11.90 6.10 28.12
N ASN A 597 -12.37 5.00 27.52
CA ASN A 597 -11.49 4.12 26.73
C ASN A 597 -11.09 4.70 25.37
N LEU A 598 -11.76 5.78 24.93
CA LEU A 598 -11.49 6.43 23.65
C LEU A 598 -10.44 7.53 23.74
N ILE A 599 -10.07 7.95 24.95
CA ILE A 599 -9.29 9.16 25.15
C ILE A 599 -8.22 8.97 26.21
N ASN A 600 -7.08 9.59 25.96
CA ASN A 600 -6.06 9.87 26.95
C ASN A 600 -6.25 11.31 27.42
N ILE A 601 -6.07 11.56 28.71
CA ILE A 601 -6.21 12.90 29.29
C ILE A 601 -4.92 13.19 30.06
N ASP A 602 -4.28 14.30 29.73
CA ASP A 602 -3.20 14.91 30.52
C ASP A 602 -3.75 16.25 31.04
N ALA A 603 -3.75 16.44 32.35
CA ALA A 603 -4.31 17.64 32.96
C ALA A 603 -3.40 18.17 34.08
N GLU A 604 -3.05 19.45 33.96
CA GLU A 604 -2.22 20.16 34.94
C GLU A 604 -2.99 21.34 35.54
N ILE A 605 -2.93 21.50 36.87
CA ILE A 605 -3.27 22.76 37.54
C ILE A 605 -1.98 23.33 38.11
N ARG A 606 -1.63 24.55 37.71
CA ARG A 606 -0.40 25.24 38.14
C ARG A 606 -0.68 26.65 38.65
N PHE A 607 0.18 27.13 39.54
CA PHE A 607 0.18 28.52 39.96
C PHE A 607 1.29 29.27 39.23
N ASP A 608 0.94 30.40 38.62
CA ASP A 608 1.87 31.31 37.94
C ASP A 608 1.87 32.69 38.60
N LEU A 609 3.06 33.27 38.77
CA LEU A 609 3.25 34.67 39.09
C LEU A 609 4.01 35.34 37.94
N ASP A 610 3.30 36.16 37.17
CA ASP A 610 3.88 36.93 36.08
C ASP A 610 4.12 38.37 36.51
N LEU A 611 5.25 38.93 36.08
CA LEU A 611 5.44 40.37 36.00
C LEU A 611 5.07 40.82 34.61
N VAL A 612 4.14 41.76 34.50
CA VAL A 612 3.68 42.34 33.24
C VAL A 612 3.89 43.84 33.26
N GLY A 613 4.02 44.45 32.10
CA GLY A 613 4.02 45.91 32.02
C GLY A 613 4.25 46.40 30.62
N GLN A 614 3.97 47.69 30.44
CA GLN A 614 4.22 48.40 29.20
C GLN A 614 5.06 49.63 29.50
N ALA A 615 6.18 49.80 28.80
CA ALA A 615 7.00 50.98 28.91
C ALA A 615 7.46 51.45 27.53
N PHE A 616 7.27 52.73 27.23
CA PHE A 616 7.71 53.34 25.97
C PHE A 616 7.20 52.62 24.70
N GLY A 617 6.00 52.04 24.75
CA GLY A 617 5.41 51.29 23.64
C GLY A 617 5.94 49.86 23.46
N PHE A 618 6.71 49.36 24.43
CA PHE A 618 7.13 47.96 24.49
C PHE A 618 6.42 47.25 25.64
N ASP A 619 5.81 46.12 25.35
CA ASP A 619 5.24 45.23 26.35
C ASP A 619 6.31 44.25 26.82
N PHE A 620 6.32 43.93 28.11
CA PHE A 620 7.11 42.84 28.66
C PHE A 620 6.23 41.96 29.54
N ARG A 621 6.48 40.64 29.48
CA ARG A 621 5.90 39.63 30.36
C ARG A 621 7.01 38.69 30.75
N GLU A 622 7.25 38.55 32.04
CA GLU A 622 8.24 37.64 32.59
C GLU A 622 7.57 36.75 33.63
N ASN A 623 7.66 35.44 33.47
CA ASN A 623 7.19 34.50 34.48
C ASN A 623 8.22 34.46 35.62
N LEU A 624 7.83 34.92 36.81
CA LEU A 624 8.71 34.98 37.98
C LEU A 624 8.72 33.67 38.77
N LEU A 625 7.58 32.97 38.77
CA LEU A 625 7.37 31.74 39.51
C LEU A 625 6.30 30.91 38.80
N SER A 626 6.56 29.63 38.63
CA SER A 626 5.56 28.64 38.22
C SER A 626 5.79 27.35 39.00
N PHE A 627 4.72 26.76 39.52
CA PHE A 627 4.76 25.42 40.11
C PHE A 627 3.41 24.70 40.01
N THR A 628 3.48 23.40 39.76
CA THR A 628 2.34 22.51 39.66
C THR A 628 1.68 22.30 41.02
N LEU A 629 0.37 22.53 41.09
CA LEU A 629 -0.48 22.27 42.25
C LEU A 629 -1.08 20.87 42.21
N PHE A 630 -1.45 20.42 41.02
CA PHE A 630 -2.09 19.13 40.78
C PHE A 630 -1.82 18.68 39.35
N GLU A 631 -1.68 17.37 39.17
CA GLU A 631 -1.46 16.70 37.89
C GLU A 631 -2.37 15.48 37.85
N PHE A 632 -2.99 15.23 36.70
CA PHE A 632 -3.86 14.10 36.47
C PHE A 632 -3.63 13.54 35.08
N ASP A 633 -3.24 12.27 35.05
CA ASP A 633 -3.08 11.50 33.83
C ASP A 633 -4.10 10.36 33.79
N TRP A 634 -4.76 10.23 32.64
CA TRP A 634 -5.58 9.09 32.30
C TRP A 634 -5.09 8.49 30.99
N ASN A 635 -4.67 7.24 31.03
CA ASN A 635 -4.29 6.46 29.85
C ASN A 635 -4.95 5.08 29.94
N PRO A 636 -6.01 4.81 29.15
CA PRO A 636 -6.76 3.58 29.24
C PRO A 636 -5.93 2.38 28.80
N THR A 637 -6.31 1.19 29.26
CA THR A 637 -5.63 -0.03 28.83
C THR A 637 -5.90 -0.26 27.34
N PRO A 638 -4.88 -0.47 26.49
CA PRO A 638 -5.10 -0.77 25.08
C PRO A 638 -5.97 -2.01 24.89
N VAL A 639 -6.95 -1.92 23.99
CA VAL A 639 -7.83 -3.05 23.70
C VAL A 639 -7.02 -4.19 23.06
N GLN A 640 -7.10 -5.38 23.64
CA GLN A 640 -6.44 -6.58 23.11
C GLN A 640 -7.41 -7.77 23.00
N PRO A 641 -7.30 -8.58 21.93
CA PRO A 641 -8.10 -9.80 21.80
C PRO A 641 -7.67 -10.87 22.81
N TYR A 642 -8.63 -11.62 23.36
CA TYR A 642 -8.32 -12.81 24.16
C TYR A 642 -7.94 -13.98 23.26
N LEU A 643 -6.66 -14.10 22.91
CA LEU A 643 -6.21 -15.10 21.93
C LEU A 643 -6.19 -16.53 22.46
N ALA A 644 -6.04 -16.71 23.77
CA ALA A 644 -6.02 -18.02 24.40
C ALA A 644 -6.31 -17.94 25.90
N ARG A 645 -6.55 -19.09 26.51
CA ARG A 645 -6.66 -19.26 27.97
C ARG A 645 -6.04 -20.57 28.41
N VAL A 646 -5.55 -20.62 29.65
CA VAL A 646 -5.07 -21.86 30.26
C VAL A 646 -6.08 -22.31 31.31
N GLU A 647 -6.62 -23.51 31.16
CA GLU A 647 -7.51 -24.13 32.13
C GLU A 647 -6.97 -25.52 32.49
N ASN A 648 -6.74 -25.78 33.78
CA ASN A 648 -6.23 -27.05 34.30
C ASN A 648 -4.93 -27.53 33.61
N GLY A 649 -4.03 -26.61 33.26
CA GLY A 649 -2.77 -26.91 32.58
C GLY A 649 -2.88 -27.15 31.07
N ILE A 650 -4.07 -27.00 30.48
CA ILE A 650 -4.31 -27.11 29.04
C ILE A 650 -4.46 -25.70 28.46
N LEU A 651 -3.66 -25.39 27.44
CA LEU A 651 -3.78 -24.16 26.65
C LEU A 651 -4.88 -24.33 25.60
N TYR A 652 -5.93 -23.52 25.69
CA TYR A 652 -6.98 -23.40 24.70
C TYR A 652 -6.74 -22.16 23.86
N LEU A 653 -6.54 -22.33 22.57
CA LEU A 653 -6.49 -21.22 21.61
C LEU A 653 -7.91 -20.88 21.19
N ASN A 654 -8.26 -19.59 21.18
CA ASN A 654 -9.52 -19.13 20.64
C ASN A 654 -9.36 -19.01 19.12
N SER A 655 -9.34 -20.13 18.41
CA SER A 655 -9.18 -20.23 16.95
C SER A 655 -10.29 -21.04 16.30
N GLY A 656 -10.46 -20.90 14.98
CA GLY A 656 -11.46 -21.65 14.24
C GLY A 656 -12.89 -21.32 14.73
N PRO A 657 -13.73 -22.34 15.00
CA PRO A 657 -15.07 -22.15 15.56
C PRO A 657 -15.10 -21.38 16.90
N ASP A 658 -13.99 -21.36 17.64
CA ASP A 658 -13.85 -20.64 18.91
C ASP A 658 -13.31 -19.21 18.74
N ALA A 659 -13.08 -18.72 17.51
CA ALA A 659 -12.60 -17.36 17.25
C ALA A 659 -13.51 -16.27 17.86
N GLY A 660 -14.81 -16.53 17.96
CA GLY A 660 -15.77 -15.62 18.61
C GLY A 660 -15.48 -15.35 20.09
N ARG A 661 -14.71 -16.23 20.77
CA ARG A 661 -14.30 -16.07 22.17
C ARG A 661 -13.17 -15.07 22.38
N ARG A 662 -12.60 -14.50 21.31
CA ARG A 662 -11.60 -13.42 21.40
C ARG A 662 -12.19 -12.10 21.90
N THR A 663 -13.51 -11.93 21.77
CA THR A 663 -14.31 -10.76 22.17
C THR A 663 -14.01 -9.48 21.37
N TYR A 664 -12.74 -9.17 21.12
CA TYR A 664 -12.28 -7.97 20.42
C TYR A 664 -11.41 -8.36 19.20
N GLY A 665 -11.27 -7.45 18.23
CA GLY A 665 -10.49 -7.68 17.01
C GLY A 665 -11.15 -8.66 16.02
N GLU A 666 -10.35 -9.51 15.37
CA GLU A 666 -10.85 -10.53 14.45
C GLU A 666 -11.53 -11.67 15.23
N THR A 667 -12.86 -11.69 15.22
CA THR A 667 -13.69 -12.65 15.97
C THR A 667 -14.30 -13.73 15.08
N LYS A 668 -14.01 -13.72 13.77
CA LYS A 668 -14.49 -14.74 12.83
C LYS A 668 -13.39 -15.77 12.55
N ASP A 669 -13.84 -16.97 12.19
CA ASP A 669 -12.98 -18.03 11.68
C ASP A 669 -12.38 -17.61 10.33
N GLY A 670 -11.09 -17.91 10.13
CA GLY A 670 -10.35 -17.55 8.93
C GLY A 670 -8.98 -18.24 8.85
N GLY A 671 -8.22 -17.93 7.79
CA GLY A 671 -6.83 -18.35 7.69
C GLY A 671 -5.98 -17.64 8.75
N GLU A 672 -5.54 -18.38 9.77
CA GLU A 672 -4.92 -17.81 10.97
C GLU A 672 -3.60 -18.52 11.30
N ILE A 673 -2.59 -17.74 11.68
CA ILE A 673 -1.32 -18.25 12.20
C ILE A 673 -1.18 -17.79 13.65
N PHE A 674 -1.15 -18.75 14.57
CA PHE A 674 -0.84 -18.53 15.97
C PHE A 674 0.65 -18.77 16.20
N THR A 675 1.33 -17.79 16.79
CA THR A 675 2.70 -17.98 17.30
C THR A 675 2.62 -18.16 18.81
N ILE A 676 3.18 -19.25 19.33
CA ILE A 676 3.24 -19.55 20.76
C ILE A 676 4.71 -19.54 21.16
N THR A 677 5.10 -18.59 22.01
CA THR A 677 6.47 -18.49 22.51
C THR A 677 6.55 -18.98 23.95
N PRO A 678 7.35 -20.02 24.26
CA PRO A 678 7.60 -20.42 25.63
C PRO A 678 8.47 -19.37 26.33
N ILE A 679 7.97 -18.80 27.43
CA ILE A 679 8.78 -17.94 28.30
C ILE A 679 9.57 -18.87 29.24
N SER A 680 10.90 -18.70 29.30
CA SER A 680 11.80 -19.57 30.06
C SER A 680 11.42 -19.69 31.54
N PRO A 681 11.53 -20.88 32.16
CA PRO A 681 11.08 -21.11 33.53
C PRO A 681 12.12 -20.60 34.53
N GLN A 682 11.95 -19.38 35.02
CA GLN A 682 12.40 -19.02 36.36
C GLN A 682 11.24 -18.45 37.17
N GLY A 683 10.52 -19.36 37.82
CA GLY A 683 9.62 -19.06 38.92
C GLY A 683 8.29 -18.42 38.52
N GLU A 684 7.23 -19.21 38.63
CA GLU A 684 5.81 -18.82 38.53
C GLU A 684 5.23 -18.75 37.11
N SER A 685 4.32 -19.70 36.83
CA SER A 685 3.32 -19.75 35.77
C SER A 685 3.54 -18.80 34.58
N ALA A 686 4.53 -19.10 33.74
CA ALA A 686 4.86 -18.23 32.62
C ALA A 686 3.81 -18.37 31.50
N LEU A 687 2.93 -17.38 31.37
CA LEU A 687 2.02 -17.21 30.23
C LEU A 687 2.85 -17.15 28.95
N SER A 688 2.63 -18.07 28.01
CA SER A 688 3.20 -17.95 26.66
C SER A 688 2.66 -16.67 26.00
N LEU A 689 3.53 -15.86 25.41
CA LEU A 689 3.09 -14.77 24.55
C LEU A 689 2.49 -15.41 23.28
N ILE A 690 1.22 -15.12 23.02
CA ILE A 690 0.47 -15.65 21.88
C ILE A 690 0.09 -14.48 20.99
N THR A 691 0.40 -14.57 19.71
CA THR A 691 -0.02 -13.59 18.71
C THR A 691 -0.69 -14.28 17.52
N ILE A 692 -1.62 -13.57 16.90
CA ILE A 692 -2.32 -14.02 15.70
C ILE A 692 -1.93 -13.14 14.52
N THR A 693 -1.65 -13.76 13.38
CA THR A 693 -1.43 -13.03 12.12
C THR A 693 -2.21 -13.70 11.00
N LYS A 694 -2.70 -12.89 10.04
CA LYS A 694 -3.20 -13.42 8.78
C LYS A 694 -2.01 -13.84 7.92
N PRO A 695 -2.10 -14.95 7.16
CA PRO A 695 -1.03 -15.33 6.25
C PRO A 695 -0.80 -14.19 5.26
N LYS A 696 0.40 -13.61 5.25
CA LYS A 696 0.93 -12.99 4.03
C LYS A 696 1.04 -14.10 3.00
N ILE A 697 0.86 -13.78 1.72
CA ILE A 697 1.14 -14.70 0.62
C ILE A 697 2.61 -15.13 0.77
N SER A 698 2.82 -16.27 1.42
CA SER A 698 4.12 -16.87 1.65
C SER A 698 4.19 -18.12 0.82
N GLN A 699 5.27 -18.27 0.05
CA GLN A 699 5.52 -19.48 -0.72
C GLN A 699 5.40 -20.73 0.18
N PRO A 700 4.84 -21.84 -0.34
CA PRO A 700 4.81 -23.08 0.41
C PRO A 700 6.24 -23.50 0.77
N THR A 701 6.50 -23.67 2.06
CA THR A 701 7.71 -24.33 2.54
C THR A 701 7.73 -25.75 1.97
N LYS A 702 8.64 -26.01 1.03
CA LYS A 702 8.88 -27.37 0.53
C LYS A 702 9.33 -28.25 1.68
N SER A 703 8.44 -29.09 2.21
CA SER A 703 8.87 -30.40 2.69
C SER A 703 9.35 -31.18 1.47
N LEU A 704 10.65 -31.49 1.43
CA LEU A 704 11.23 -32.41 0.45
C LEU A 704 10.35 -33.66 0.36
N PRO A 705 9.80 -34.04 -0.82
CA PRO A 705 9.17 -35.33 -0.94
C PRO A 705 10.24 -36.40 -0.73
N ALA A 706 9.97 -37.29 0.23
CA ALA A 706 10.73 -38.50 0.42
C ALA A 706 10.80 -39.26 -0.91
N SER A 707 12.00 -39.75 -1.20
CA SER A 707 12.40 -40.54 -2.36
C SER A 707 11.30 -41.49 -2.85
N PRO A 708 11.00 -41.54 -4.16
CA PRO A 708 10.08 -42.56 -4.66
C PRO A 708 10.74 -43.93 -4.49
N LYS A 709 10.15 -44.75 -3.61
CA LYS A 709 10.44 -46.18 -3.55
C LYS A 709 10.01 -46.82 -4.87
N LEU A 710 11.01 -47.16 -5.69
CA LEU A 710 10.92 -48.12 -6.78
C LEU A 710 10.41 -49.47 -6.27
N TRP A 711 9.23 -49.93 -6.70
CA TRP A 711 8.85 -51.36 -6.70
C TRP A 711 7.65 -51.58 -7.65
N PRO A 712 7.52 -52.76 -8.26
CA PRO A 712 8.40 -53.42 -9.24
C PRO A 712 7.97 -53.18 -10.71
#